data_AF-A0A381R9H0-F1
#
_entry.id   AF-A0A381R9H0-F1
#
_cell.length_a   1.000
_cell.length_b   1.000
_cell.length_c   1.000
_cell.angle_alpha   90.00
_cell.angle_beta   90.00
_cell.angle_gamma   90.00
#
_symmetry.space_group_name_H-M   'P 1'
#
loop_
_entity.id
_entity.type
_entity.pdbx_description
1 polymer ?
#
loop_
_entity_poly.entity_id
_entity_poly.type
_entity_poly.pdbx_seq_one_letter_code
_entity_poly.pdbx_strand_id
1 'polypeptide(L)'
;MKKYLIIIFLSIATVLSAETIGRVMKSNGVVLIKPVGGGTYSVNVKPGQAVSNGDALRVGEGSFAVVIYLDDKSVIKVRENTDFQFIDSQNTRVIRVEQGTTLHNVTTEGRNKPYRVETPVSVASVKGTEFSASHDPIAGVDLFVGKSGNFDVFNTISGMTVNVGPGQKAVSNVMGQLIPAPAQPGDYPEDPDGESPDEPQEEQEEPEAPDDTQDQQEQRQQDTQTEEQRPRREPEPETTSEPADSQPDEPQVAEKPKPKKPLNLGLGVGSATIDGAIYNQIALRPELSFGKLGLGLDLVLYMDNEGNIRQDEWDEASDFIDKFLYIRWGEKSDPFWFKWGSLDNVTLGYGGLLAGYSNMMEFPSVRKVGINTGMTFGNFGTEVFMSNMKDFSRGGTLLGLRGTYKLSNAIPLTFGLNYVMDMNQFSGLKDADKDSYPDMFDDFPNDKDYWNDTDGDGIVDKNGGSKEPENGWDIDGDGDNILDSIDNDLNLKPTPFSLKDNTATAQGFAIDLGYPILRSKTFSLEAYMEYNKLIFPKVSGDAYYTRKAMDGTGITVPGLRAGLFSFLNVSFEYRIKQGFFAPQFFDGSYDLSRVVATFDTSGTIIRTKDQVILIDSSNTAGMYGSASANLFNLVNFNASYASMKGEGDVEYNSFNALINVNAENIPKLSVAQAYYQRNNDKNPFDFKNPSMNTIFGYKVGYEVSAGVSLIWDFRQFYRDTGSGLEPVKQTTIETAFNF
;
A
#
# COMPACT_ATOMS: atom_id res chain seq x y z
N MET A 1 -72.53 -37.87 9.21
CA MET A 1 -72.25 -38.85 8.13
C MET A 1 -71.80 -38.05 6.90
N LYS A 2 -70.51 -37.67 6.80
CA LYS A 2 -69.43 -38.36 6.06
C LYS A 2 -69.82 -38.79 4.64
N LYS A 3 -69.35 -38.04 3.64
CA LYS A 3 -68.98 -38.55 2.32
C LYS A 3 -67.56 -38.06 2.02
N TYR A 4 -66.70 -39.04 1.77
CA TYR A 4 -65.26 -38.92 1.62
C TYR A 4 -64.87 -38.47 0.21
N LEU A 5 -63.95 -37.51 0.13
CA LEU A 5 -63.17 -37.17 -1.04
C LEU A 5 -61.83 -37.91 -0.90
N ILE A 6 -61.50 -38.80 -1.85
CA ILE A 6 -60.18 -39.41 -1.96
C ILE A 6 -59.44 -38.60 -3.02
N ILE A 7 -58.43 -37.84 -2.61
CA ILE A 7 -57.39 -37.27 -3.48
C ILE A 7 -56.08 -37.90 -3.04
N ILE A 8 -55.44 -38.58 -4.00
CA ILE A 8 -54.13 -39.20 -3.90
C ILE A 8 -53.08 -38.07 -3.92
N PHE A 9 -52.32 -37.92 -2.84
CA PHE A 9 -51.14 -37.07 -2.78
C PHE A 9 -49.95 -37.87 -3.33
N LEU A 10 -49.46 -37.50 -4.51
CA LEU A 10 -48.17 -37.96 -5.02
C LEU A 10 -47.13 -36.88 -4.63
N SER A 11 -46.52 -37.05 -3.46
CA SER A 11 -45.38 -36.25 -3.01
C SER A 11 -44.13 -36.67 -3.79
N ILE A 12 -43.76 -35.91 -4.83
CA ILE A 12 -42.43 -35.97 -5.42
C ILE A 12 -41.53 -35.15 -4.50
N ALA A 13 -40.80 -35.85 -3.63
CA ALA A 13 -39.69 -35.25 -2.90
C ALA A 13 -38.52 -35.10 -3.89
N THR A 14 -38.27 -33.88 -4.35
CA THR A 14 -37.01 -33.53 -5.02
C THR A 14 -35.93 -33.48 -3.94
N VAL A 15 -35.19 -34.57 -3.79
CA VAL A 15 -33.94 -34.57 -3.02
C VAL A 15 -32.92 -33.84 -3.88
N LEU A 16 -32.71 -32.55 -3.60
CA LEU A 16 -31.53 -31.81 -4.05
C LEU A 16 -30.31 -32.58 -3.54
N SER A 17 -29.68 -33.36 -4.43
CA SER A 17 -28.45 -34.08 -4.10
C SER A 17 -27.30 -33.13 -4.37
N ALA A 18 -26.53 -32.80 -3.33
CA ALA A 18 -25.31 -32.01 -3.47
C ALA A 18 -24.37 -32.71 -4.48
N GLU A 19 -23.74 -31.91 -5.34
CA GLU A 19 -22.85 -32.42 -6.39
C GLU A 19 -21.69 -33.20 -5.76
N THR A 20 -21.44 -34.42 -6.24
CA THR A 20 -20.32 -35.24 -5.78
C THR A 20 -19.03 -34.75 -6.43
N ILE A 21 -18.12 -34.19 -5.62
CA ILE A 21 -16.86 -33.58 -6.07
C ILE A 21 -15.66 -34.50 -5.84
N GLY A 22 -15.76 -35.43 -4.89
CA GLY A 22 -14.65 -36.27 -4.48
C GLY A 22 -15.08 -37.63 -3.94
N ARG A 23 -14.10 -38.49 -3.69
CA ARG A 23 -14.30 -39.78 -3.01
C ARG A 23 -13.20 -40.03 -1.99
N VAL A 24 -13.58 -40.65 -0.88
CA VAL A 24 -12.62 -41.14 0.11
C VAL A 24 -11.93 -42.38 -0.46
N MET A 25 -10.62 -42.32 -0.66
CA MET A 25 -9.80 -43.44 -1.11
C MET A 25 -9.49 -44.40 0.03
N LYS A 26 -9.03 -43.85 1.16
CA LYS A 26 -8.64 -44.59 2.36
C LYS A 26 -9.16 -43.86 3.59
N SER A 27 -9.51 -44.60 4.63
CA SER A 27 -9.84 -44.04 5.93
C SER A 27 -9.54 -45.07 7.02
N ASN A 28 -8.98 -44.64 8.14
CA ASN A 28 -8.76 -45.47 9.32
C ASN A 28 -9.19 -44.71 10.58
N GLY A 29 -9.74 -45.43 11.56
CA GLY A 29 -10.25 -44.84 12.79
C GLY A 29 -11.61 -44.15 12.65
N VAL A 30 -11.85 -43.12 13.45
CA VAL A 30 -13.11 -42.37 13.51
C VAL A 30 -13.05 -41.20 12.53
N VAL A 31 -13.72 -41.36 11.38
CA VAL A 31 -13.85 -40.32 10.36
C VAL A 31 -15.33 -40.09 10.07
N LEU A 32 -15.78 -38.84 10.23
CA LEU A 32 -17.18 -38.47 10.13
C LEU A 32 -17.39 -37.37 9.08
N ILE A 33 -18.46 -37.47 8.28
CA ILE A 33 -18.95 -36.39 7.42
C ILE A 33 -20.15 -35.70 8.08
N LYS A 34 -20.14 -34.38 8.06
CA LYS A 34 -21.31 -33.52 8.23
C LYS A 34 -21.75 -33.07 6.83
N PRO A 35 -22.86 -33.61 6.29
CA PRO A 35 -23.35 -33.22 4.97
C PRO A 35 -23.70 -31.73 4.92
N VAL A 36 -23.58 -31.11 3.74
CA VAL A 36 -24.02 -29.73 3.53
C VAL A 36 -25.50 -29.53 3.95
N GLY A 37 -25.79 -28.45 4.69
CA GLY A 37 -27.11 -28.20 5.29
C GLY A 37 -27.43 -29.03 6.55
N GLY A 38 -26.57 -29.97 6.93
CA GLY A 38 -26.70 -30.76 8.15
C GLY A 38 -26.06 -30.09 9.37
N GLY A 39 -26.76 -30.11 10.51
CA GLY A 39 -26.26 -29.52 11.76
C GLY A 39 -25.20 -30.34 12.51
N THR A 40 -25.00 -31.62 12.17
CA THR A 40 -24.11 -32.53 12.93
C THR A 40 -23.35 -33.52 12.05
N TYR A 41 -22.15 -33.91 12.51
CA TYR A 41 -21.36 -35.01 11.95
C TYR A 41 -22.09 -36.32 12.16
N SER A 42 -22.70 -36.85 11.10
CA SER A 42 -23.71 -37.92 11.18
C SER A 42 -23.39 -39.14 10.31
N VAL A 43 -22.42 -39.05 9.42
CA VAL A 43 -22.07 -40.12 8.49
C VAL A 43 -20.69 -40.68 8.81
N ASN A 44 -20.61 -41.95 9.19
CA ASN A 44 -19.32 -42.65 9.30
C ASN A 44 -18.73 -42.94 7.92
N VAL A 45 -17.51 -42.47 7.69
CA VAL A 45 -16.80 -42.64 6.41
C VAL A 45 -16.34 -44.08 6.23
N LYS A 46 -16.44 -44.54 4.97
CA LYS A 46 -15.87 -45.80 4.50
C LYS A 46 -15.07 -45.53 3.21
N PRO A 47 -14.08 -46.36 2.86
CA PRO A 47 -13.46 -46.30 1.55
C PRO A 47 -14.52 -46.34 0.43
N GLY A 48 -14.38 -45.45 -0.55
CA GLY A 48 -15.33 -45.25 -1.64
C GLY A 48 -16.48 -44.28 -1.35
N GLN A 49 -16.64 -43.81 -0.10
CA GLN A 49 -17.68 -42.85 0.29
C GLN A 49 -17.57 -41.58 -0.56
N ALA A 50 -18.70 -41.14 -1.10
CA ALA A 50 -18.79 -39.90 -1.87
C ALA A 50 -18.65 -38.69 -0.92
N VAL A 51 -17.92 -37.67 -1.40
CA VAL A 51 -17.80 -36.35 -0.77
C VAL A 51 -18.48 -35.35 -1.70
N SER A 52 -19.41 -34.59 -1.17
CA SER A 52 -20.20 -33.60 -1.91
C SER A 52 -19.70 -32.19 -1.63
N ASN A 53 -20.00 -31.26 -2.53
CA ASN A 53 -19.71 -29.84 -2.30
C ASN A 53 -20.41 -29.35 -1.02
N GLY A 54 -19.67 -28.67 -0.15
CA GLY A 54 -20.13 -28.15 1.13
C GLY A 54 -20.01 -29.13 2.32
N ASP A 55 -19.65 -30.40 2.08
CA ASP A 55 -19.45 -31.38 3.14
C ASP A 55 -18.26 -31.00 4.04
N ALA A 56 -18.41 -31.19 5.35
CA ALA A 56 -17.30 -31.08 6.30
C ALA A 56 -16.89 -32.45 6.83
N LEU A 57 -15.59 -32.68 6.98
CA LEU A 57 -15.01 -33.90 7.54
C LEU A 57 -14.34 -33.63 8.88
N ARG A 58 -14.56 -34.55 9.81
CA ARG A 58 -13.87 -34.63 11.10
C ARG A 58 -13.09 -35.93 11.19
N VAL A 59 -11.80 -35.83 11.44
CA VAL A 59 -10.89 -36.95 11.66
C VAL A 59 -10.48 -36.95 13.13
N GLY A 60 -10.87 -37.99 13.86
CA GLY A 60 -10.60 -38.10 15.30
C GLY A 60 -9.14 -38.45 15.62
N GLU A 61 -8.83 -38.52 16.90
CA GLU A 61 -7.54 -39.00 17.42
C GLU A 61 -7.22 -40.41 16.90
N GLY A 62 -5.96 -40.67 16.55
CA GLY A 62 -5.46 -41.93 15.98
C GLY A 62 -6.03 -42.31 14.61
N SER A 63 -6.66 -41.36 13.91
CA SER A 63 -7.44 -41.61 12.68
C SER A 63 -6.85 -40.84 11.48
N PHE A 64 -7.14 -41.28 10.26
CA PHE A 64 -6.78 -40.54 9.04
C PHE A 64 -7.80 -40.76 7.92
N ALA A 65 -7.78 -39.85 6.94
CA ALA A 65 -8.54 -39.98 5.71
C ALA A 65 -7.73 -39.51 4.50
N VAL A 66 -7.96 -40.14 3.35
CA VAL A 66 -7.41 -39.73 2.06
C VAL A 66 -8.57 -39.52 1.10
N VAL A 67 -8.68 -38.32 0.54
CA VAL A 67 -9.76 -37.93 -0.39
C VAL A 67 -9.13 -37.55 -1.72
N ILE A 68 -9.72 -38.03 -2.81
CA ILE A 68 -9.35 -37.65 -4.17
C ILE A 68 -10.49 -36.91 -4.84
N TYR A 69 -10.16 -35.82 -5.51
CA TYR A 69 -11.10 -35.10 -6.37
C TYR A 69 -11.34 -35.86 -7.66
N LEU A 70 -12.59 -35.82 -8.16
CA LEU A 70 -12.98 -36.60 -9.33
C LEU A 70 -12.52 -35.98 -10.65
N ASP A 71 -12.34 -34.66 -10.69
CA ASP A 71 -11.97 -33.89 -11.89
C ASP A 71 -10.45 -33.88 -12.13
N ASP A 72 -9.69 -33.11 -11.34
CA ASP A 72 -8.25 -32.87 -11.51
C ASP A 72 -7.38 -33.98 -10.90
N LYS A 73 -7.98 -34.90 -10.12
CA LYS A 73 -7.28 -35.95 -9.36
C LYS A 73 -6.36 -35.43 -8.26
N SER A 74 -6.53 -34.18 -7.82
CA SER A 74 -5.86 -33.66 -6.64
C SER A 74 -6.21 -34.52 -5.42
N VAL A 75 -5.21 -34.80 -4.58
CA VAL A 75 -5.35 -35.66 -3.40
C VAL A 75 -5.14 -34.83 -2.13
N ILE A 76 -6.00 -35.06 -1.14
CA ILE A 76 -5.88 -34.52 0.20
C ILE A 76 -5.73 -35.67 1.18
N LYS A 77 -4.65 -35.67 1.95
CA LYS A 77 -4.46 -36.57 3.09
C LYS A 77 -4.68 -35.76 4.38
N VAL A 78 -5.49 -36.30 5.27
CA VAL A 78 -5.98 -35.60 6.45
C VAL A 78 -5.51 -36.37 7.68
N ARG A 79 -4.80 -35.68 8.57
CA ARG A 79 -4.29 -36.27 9.80
C ARG A 79 -5.35 -36.27 10.91
N GLU A 80 -5.06 -37.00 11.99
CA GLU A 80 -5.86 -36.99 13.20
C GLU A 80 -6.10 -35.57 13.75
N ASN A 81 -7.16 -35.41 14.54
CA ASN A 81 -7.55 -34.14 15.16
C ASN A 81 -7.75 -33.00 14.17
N THR A 82 -8.33 -33.30 13.00
CA THR A 82 -8.53 -32.32 11.92
C THR A 82 -10.01 -32.17 11.59
N ASP A 83 -10.46 -30.92 11.55
CA ASP A 83 -11.77 -30.51 11.06
C ASP A 83 -11.59 -29.61 9.84
N PHE A 84 -12.23 -29.98 8.74
CA PHE A 84 -12.14 -29.20 7.51
C PHE A 84 -13.38 -29.34 6.63
N GLN A 85 -13.58 -28.40 5.72
CA GLN A 85 -14.73 -28.33 4.82
C GLN A 85 -14.30 -28.22 3.36
N PHE A 86 -15.04 -28.91 2.50
CA PHE A 86 -14.93 -28.81 1.05
C PHE A 86 -15.87 -27.73 0.53
N ILE A 87 -15.33 -26.74 -0.19
CA ILE A 87 -16.12 -25.74 -0.90
C ILE A 87 -15.61 -25.72 -2.34
N ASP A 88 -16.41 -26.21 -3.26
CA ASP A 88 -16.01 -26.39 -4.65
C ASP A 88 -17.03 -25.72 -5.58
N SER A 89 -16.77 -24.45 -5.89
CA SER A 89 -17.61 -23.64 -6.76
C SER A 89 -17.21 -23.80 -8.23
N GLN A 90 -17.92 -23.14 -9.14
CA GLN A 90 -17.53 -23.09 -10.56
C GLN A 90 -16.18 -22.38 -10.76
N ASN A 91 -15.87 -21.39 -9.92
CA ASN A 91 -14.74 -20.49 -10.12
C ASN A 91 -13.56 -20.73 -9.17
N THR A 92 -13.74 -21.46 -8.07
CA THR A 92 -12.67 -21.74 -7.10
C THR A 92 -12.94 -23.01 -6.30
N ARG A 93 -11.85 -23.71 -5.96
CA ARG A 93 -11.82 -24.84 -5.02
C ARG A 93 -11.14 -24.40 -3.74
N VAL A 94 -11.87 -24.46 -2.64
CA VAL A 94 -11.43 -24.05 -1.31
C VAL A 94 -11.52 -25.24 -0.37
N ILE A 95 -10.41 -25.52 0.31
CA ILE A 95 -10.38 -26.39 1.49
C ILE A 95 -10.26 -25.50 2.71
N ARG A 96 -11.31 -25.44 3.53
CA ARG A 96 -11.29 -24.67 4.77
C ARG A 96 -10.88 -25.57 5.93
N VAL A 97 -9.72 -25.32 6.53
CA VAL A 97 -9.19 -26.05 7.68
C VAL A 97 -9.49 -25.23 8.93
N GLU A 98 -10.40 -25.74 9.76
CA GLU A 98 -10.81 -25.09 11.01
C GLU A 98 -9.83 -25.42 12.15
N GLN A 99 -9.26 -26.62 12.14
CA GLN A 99 -8.17 -27.06 13.02
C GLN A 99 -7.50 -28.31 12.46
N GLY A 100 -6.25 -28.55 12.85
CA GLY A 100 -5.53 -29.78 12.53
C GLY A 100 -4.58 -29.64 11.35
N THR A 101 -4.30 -30.73 10.65
CA THR A 101 -3.25 -30.80 9.60
C THR A 101 -3.72 -31.56 8.36
N THR A 102 -3.46 -30.96 7.21
CA THR A 102 -3.77 -31.49 5.88
C THR A 102 -2.54 -31.48 4.98
N LEU A 103 -2.36 -32.53 4.20
CA LEU A 103 -1.32 -32.67 3.18
C LEU A 103 -2.02 -32.69 1.82
N HIS A 104 -1.49 -31.91 0.89
CA HIS A 104 -2.09 -31.70 -0.41
C HIS A 104 -1.10 -32.08 -1.49
N ASN A 105 -1.56 -32.89 -2.44
CA ASN A 105 -0.90 -33.08 -3.71
C ASN A 105 -1.85 -32.54 -4.79
N VAL A 106 -1.57 -31.31 -5.22
CA VAL A 106 -2.42 -30.57 -6.17
C VAL A 106 -1.87 -30.72 -7.57
N THR A 107 -2.65 -31.30 -8.46
CA THR A 107 -2.27 -31.53 -9.85
C THR A 107 -2.48 -30.27 -10.71
N THR A 108 -1.68 -30.13 -11.76
CA THR A 108 -1.89 -29.10 -12.81
C THR A 108 -2.69 -29.64 -13.99
N GLU A 109 -2.64 -30.94 -14.23
CA GLU A 109 -3.33 -31.61 -15.34
C GLU A 109 -4.83 -31.74 -15.06
N GLY A 110 -5.67 -31.30 -16.00
CA GLY A 110 -7.14 -31.36 -15.85
C GLY A 110 -7.76 -30.28 -14.94
N ARG A 111 -6.95 -29.37 -14.37
CA ARG A 111 -7.40 -28.28 -13.50
C ARG A 111 -8.04 -27.14 -14.31
N ASN A 112 -9.25 -26.74 -13.91
CA ASN A 112 -10.02 -25.66 -14.55
C ASN A 112 -10.35 -24.49 -13.61
N LYS A 113 -9.98 -24.57 -12.32
CA LYS A 113 -10.23 -23.54 -11.30
C LYS A 113 -9.06 -23.39 -10.32
N PRO A 114 -8.89 -22.23 -9.66
CA PRO A 114 -7.91 -22.02 -8.60
C PRO A 114 -8.13 -22.97 -7.41
N TYR A 115 -7.03 -23.39 -6.78
CA TYR A 115 -7.04 -24.22 -5.57
C TYR A 115 -6.54 -23.39 -4.39
N ARG A 116 -7.32 -23.33 -3.32
CA ARG A 116 -7.02 -22.56 -2.11
C ARG A 116 -7.18 -23.42 -0.86
N VAL A 117 -6.33 -23.17 0.13
CA VAL A 117 -6.53 -23.64 1.50
C VAL A 117 -6.75 -22.45 2.40
N GLU A 118 -7.89 -22.40 3.07
CA GLU A 118 -8.26 -21.34 4.00
C GLU A 118 -8.15 -21.84 5.43
N THR A 119 -7.58 -21.03 6.30
CA THR A 119 -7.62 -21.19 7.76
C THR A 119 -8.32 -19.95 8.34
N PRO A 120 -8.60 -19.90 9.66
CA PRO A 120 -9.15 -18.70 10.28
C PRO A 120 -8.32 -17.41 10.08
N VAL A 121 -7.02 -17.51 9.78
CA VAL A 121 -6.13 -16.34 9.65
C VAL A 121 -5.30 -16.27 8.36
N SER A 122 -5.41 -17.26 7.48
CA SER A 122 -4.63 -17.28 6.24
C SER A 122 -5.37 -17.90 5.05
N VAL A 123 -4.94 -17.52 3.85
CA VAL A 123 -5.35 -18.12 2.58
C VAL A 123 -4.10 -18.53 1.82
N ALA A 124 -3.90 -19.82 1.61
CA ALA A 124 -2.87 -20.35 0.73
C ALA A 124 -3.42 -20.53 -0.69
N SER A 125 -2.87 -19.81 -1.66
CA SER A 125 -3.20 -19.93 -3.09
C SER A 125 -2.19 -20.82 -3.79
N VAL A 126 -2.65 -21.93 -4.35
CA VAL A 126 -1.78 -23.06 -4.73
C VAL A 126 -1.86 -23.33 -6.23
N LYS A 127 -0.71 -23.61 -6.86
CA LYS A 127 -0.63 -23.99 -8.29
C LYS A 127 0.35 -25.15 -8.50
N GLY A 128 -0.17 -26.37 -8.54
CA GLY A 128 0.64 -27.54 -8.93
C GLY A 128 1.71 -27.92 -7.90
N THR A 129 1.30 -28.11 -6.64
CA THR A 129 2.21 -28.08 -5.49
C THR A 129 1.92 -29.26 -4.56
N GLU A 130 2.97 -29.84 -4.01
CA GLU A 130 2.88 -30.73 -2.85
C GLU A 130 3.26 -29.94 -1.60
N PHE A 131 2.34 -29.80 -0.66
CA PHE A 131 2.52 -28.98 0.54
C PHE A 131 1.64 -29.45 1.70
N SER A 132 1.96 -29.03 2.92
CA SER A 132 1.10 -29.21 4.09
C SER A 132 0.58 -27.88 4.61
N ALA A 133 -0.63 -27.90 5.15
CA ALA A 133 -1.26 -26.78 5.85
C ALA A 133 -1.80 -27.25 7.21
N SER A 134 -1.44 -26.51 8.26
CA SER A 134 -1.84 -26.80 9.64
C SER A 134 -2.37 -25.54 10.31
N HIS A 135 -3.43 -25.69 11.12
CA HIS A 135 -3.97 -24.64 11.98
C HIS A 135 -4.07 -25.13 13.43
N ASP A 136 -3.42 -24.41 14.35
CA ASP A 136 -3.59 -24.59 15.80
C ASP A 136 -4.51 -23.48 16.34
N PRO A 137 -5.76 -23.80 16.72
CA PRO A 137 -6.72 -22.81 17.22
C PRO A 137 -6.38 -22.31 18.63
N ILE A 138 -5.57 -23.03 19.41
CA ILE A 138 -5.16 -22.62 20.75
C ILE A 138 -4.03 -21.59 20.66
N ALA A 139 -3.04 -21.86 19.81
CA ALA A 139 -1.93 -20.94 19.57
C ALA A 139 -2.32 -19.78 18.63
N GLY A 140 -3.36 -19.95 17.81
CA GLY A 140 -3.75 -19.01 16.77
C GLY A 140 -2.67 -18.92 15.68
N VAL A 141 -2.05 -20.05 15.34
CA VAL A 141 -0.91 -20.13 14.42
C VAL A 141 -1.22 -21.10 13.28
N ASP A 142 -0.91 -20.66 12.07
CA ASP A 142 -0.86 -21.49 10.87
C ASP A 142 0.57 -21.84 10.52
N LEU A 143 0.79 -23.08 10.08
CA LEU A 143 2.05 -23.54 9.51
C LEU A 143 1.80 -24.10 8.11
N PHE A 144 2.49 -23.52 7.15
CA PHE A 144 2.51 -23.99 5.77
C PHE A 144 3.91 -24.47 5.42
N VAL A 145 4.05 -25.65 4.82
CA VAL A 145 5.36 -26.22 4.46
C VAL A 145 5.32 -26.75 3.03
N GLY A 146 6.22 -26.26 2.17
CA GLY A 146 6.32 -26.65 0.77
C GLY A 146 7.25 -27.84 0.58
N LYS A 147 6.77 -28.88 -0.12
CA LYS A 147 7.56 -30.06 -0.51
C LYS A 147 7.97 -30.01 -1.98
N SER A 148 7.07 -29.62 -2.89
CA SER A 148 7.38 -29.35 -4.29
C SER A 148 6.46 -28.28 -4.89
N GLY A 149 6.92 -27.54 -5.90
CA GLY A 149 6.16 -26.42 -6.46
C GLY A 149 6.13 -25.20 -5.53
N ASN A 150 5.38 -24.17 -5.90
CA ASN A 150 5.27 -22.91 -5.15
C ASN A 150 3.81 -22.60 -4.84
N PHE A 151 3.57 -21.91 -3.73
CA PHE A 151 2.24 -21.40 -3.38
C PHE A 151 2.38 -20.13 -2.53
N ASP A 152 1.38 -19.26 -2.58
CA ASP A 152 1.39 -18.01 -1.82
C ASP A 152 0.53 -18.14 -0.58
N VAL A 153 1.07 -17.79 0.58
CA VAL A 153 0.34 -17.70 1.84
C VAL A 153 0.01 -16.24 2.09
N PHE A 154 -1.27 -15.90 2.15
CA PHE A 154 -1.78 -14.58 2.51
C PHE A 154 -2.31 -14.61 3.94
N ASN A 155 -1.91 -13.67 4.79
CA ASN A 155 -2.49 -13.50 6.12
C ASN A 155 -3.65 -12.50 6.06
N THR A 156 -4.84 -12.93 6.45
CA THR A 156 -6.08 -12.13 6.34
C THR A 156 -6.14 -10.97 7.33
N ILE A 157 -5.33 -11.00 8.39
CA ILE A 157 -5.31 -9.97 9.44
C ILE A 157 -4.41 -8.80 9.04
N SER A 158 -3.22 -9.06 8.52
CA SER A 158 -2.25 -8.01 8.14
C SER A 158 -2.27 -7.63 6.66
N GLY A 159 -2.86 -8.46 5.81
CA GLY A 159 -2.79 -8.32 4.36
C GLY A 159 -1.42 -8.72 3.77
N MET A 160 -0.49 -9.27 4.57
CA MET A 160 0.82 -9.71 4.09
C MET A 160 0.70 -11.00 3.28
N THR A 161 1.53 -11.14 2.24
CA THR A 161 1.64 -12.38 1.44
C THR A 161 3.09 -12.83 1.36
N VAL A 162 3.32 -14.14 1.40
CA VAL A 162 4.64 -14.79 1.30
C VAL A 162 4.55 -15.98 0.36
N ASN A 163 5.47 -16.05 -0.61
CA ASN A 163 5.64 -17.25 -1.44
C ASN A 163 6.39 -18.33 -0.67
N VAL A 164 5.88 -19.55 -0.69
CA VAL A 164 6.48 -20.74 -0.08
C VAL A 164 6.80 -21.75 -1.19
N GLY A 165 8.09 -21.97 -1.43
CA GLY A 165 8.60 -22.96 -2.37
C GLY A 165 9.05 -24.28 -1.71
N PRO A 166 9.70 -25.18 -2.47
CA PRO A 166 10.19 -26.45 -1.97
C PRO A 166 11.23 -26.24 -0.85
N GLY A 167 11.07 -26.95 0.27
CA GLY A 167 11.97 -26.85 1.42
C GLY A 167 11.83 -25.52 2.19
N GLN A 168 10.77 -24.75 1.95
CA GLN A 168 10.44 -23.54 2.70
C GLN A 168 9.17 -23.75 3.53
N LYS A 169 9.00 -22.92 4.55
CA LYS A 169 7.80 -22.82 5.37
C LYS A 169 7.37 -21.37 5.57
N ALA A 170 6.10 -21.17 5.84
CA ALA A 170 5.57 -19.92 6.35
C ALA A 170 4.81 -20.17 7.65
N VAL A 171 5.09 -19.34 8.66
CA VAL A 171 4.37 -19.31 9.92
C VAL A 171 3.50 -18.05 9.93
N SER A 172 2.19 -18.24 9.99
CA SER A 172 1.22 -17.14 10.05
C SER A 172 0.48 -17.13 11.38
N ASN A 173 0.06 -15.98 11.91
CA ASN A 173 -0.68 -15.97 13.18
C ASN A 173 -1.81 -14.92 13.26
N VAL A 174 -2.64 -15.05 14.30
CA VAL A 174 -3.75 -14.14 14.64
C VAL A 174 -3.32 -12.71 14.95
N MET A 175 -2.03 -12.47 15.20
CA MET A 175 -1.49 -11.12 15.43
C MET A 175 -1.10 -10.42 14.12
N GLY A 176 -1.35 -11.07 12.97
CA GLY A 176 -1.04 -10.55 11.66
C GLY A 176 0.39 -10.80 11.21
N GLN A 177 1.21 -11.56 11.94
CA GLN A 177 2.57 -11.87 11.50
C GLN A 177 2.55 -13.00 10.47
N LEU A 178 3.35 -12.88 9.42
CA LEU A 178 3.58 -13.90 8.41
C LEU A 178 5.08 -13.98 8.11
N ILE A 179 5.72 -15.08 8.51
CA ILE A 179 7.17 -15.20 8.54
C ILE A 179 7.60 -16.39 7.66
N PRO A 180 8.32 -16.15 6.54
CA PRO A 180 8.98 -17.23 5.81
C PRO A 180 10.23 -17.72 6.53
N ALA A 181 10.50 -19.02 6.45
CA ALA A 181 11.75 -19.63 6.90
C ALA A 181 12.09 -20.89 6.09
N PRO A 182 13.35 -21.34 6.05
CA PRO A 182 13.68 -22.68 5.55
C PRO A 182 13.03 -23.76 6.42
N ALA A 183 12.43 -24.77 5.78
CA ALA A 183 11.90 -25.94 6.47
C ALA A 183 13.03 -26.80 7.03
N GLN A 184 12.89 -27.24 8.27
CA GLN A 184 13.79 -28.15 8.97
C GLN A 184 13.30 -29.60 8.82
N PRO A 185 14.19 -30.60 8.95
CA PRO A 185 13.78 -31.99 9.03
C PRO A 185 12.70 -32.20 10.10
N GLY A 186 11.53 -32.71 9.71
CA GLY A 186 10.37 -32.90 10.59
C GLY A 186 9.32 -31.78 10.58
N ASP A 187 9.55 -30.65 9.91
CA ASP A 187 8.52 -29.61 9.75
C ASP A 187 7.39 -30.09 8.81
N TYR A 188 7.73 -30.86 7.77
CA TYR A 188 6.73 -31.49 6.91
C TYR A 188 6.17 -32.74 7.64
N PRO A 189 4.85 -32.85 7.84
CA PRO A 189 4.26 -33.97 8.56
C PRO A 189 4.51 -35.30 7.83
N GLU A 190 4.71 -36.38 8.60
CA GLU A 190 4.75 -37.73 8.03
C GLU A 190 3.43 -38.06 7.31
N ASP A 191 3.52 -38.88 6.28
CA ASP A 191 2.35 -39.29 5.52
C ASP A 191 1.45 -40.21 6.36
N PRO A 192 0.17 -39.84 6.61
CA PRO A 192 -0.69 -40.62 7.50
C PRO A 192 -1.08 -42.00 6.96
N ASP A 193 -0.92 -42.29 5.66
CA ASP A 193 -1.26 -43.60 5.08
C ASP A 193 -0.06 -44.52 4.83
N GLY A 194 1.15 -44.10 5.22
CA GLY A 194 2.36 -44.91 5.25
C GLY A 194 3.03 -45.18 3.88
N GLU A 195 2.61 -44.49 2.81
CA GLU A 195 3.24 -44.59 1.49
C GLU A 195 4.33 -43.51 1.32
N SER A 196 5.59 -43.92 1.29
CA SER A 196 6.71 -43.10 0.79
C SER A 196 6.70 -43.13 -0.75
N PRO A 197 6.83 -42.00 -1.47
CA PRO A 197 7.05 -42.05 -2.92
C PRO A 197 8.40 -42.71 -3.22
N ASP A 198 8.40 -43.66 -4.15
CA ASP A 198 9.61 -44.34 -4.65
C ASP A 198 10.68 -43.33 -5.09
N GLU A 199 11.81 -43.28 -4.38
CA GLU A 199 13.06 -42.79 -4.94
C GLU A 199 13.51 -43.81 -6.01
N PRO A 200 13.86 -43.38 -7.25
CA PRO A 200 14.51 -44.26 -8.19
C PRO A 200 15.82 -44.78 -7.57
N GLN A 201 15.91 -46.10 -7.39
CA GLN A 201 17.15 -46.79 -7.05
C GLN A 201 18.19 -46.51 -8.15
N GLU A 202 19.13 -45.61 -7.89
CA GLU A 202 20.46 -45.71 -8.49
C GLU A 202 21.23 -46.76 -7.70
N GLU A 203 21.54 -47.87 -8.36
CA GLU A 203 22.39 -48.95 -7.85
C GLU A 203 23.74 -48.40 -7.38
N GLN A 204 24.00 -48.51 -6.09
CA GLN A 204 25.33 -48.35 -5.50
C GLN A 204 26.14 -49.63 -5.80
N GLU A 205 27.09 -49.55 -6.72
CA GLU A 205 28.28 -50.41 -6.67
C GLU A 205 29.30 -49.76 -5.73
N GLU A 206 29.59 -50.42 -4.60
CA GLU A 206 30.67 -50.07 -3.69
C GLU A 206 32.04 -50.14 -4.39
N PRO A 207 33.00 -49.32 -3.96
CA PRO A 207 34.20 -49.95 -3.42
C PRO A 207 34.54 -49.53 -1.99
N GLU A 208 35.02 -50.53 -1.27
CA GLU A 208 35.43 -50.57 0.13
C GLU A 208 36.47 -49.51 0.54
N ALA A 209 36.41 -49.15 1.82
CA ALA A 209 37.40 -48.38 2.57
C ALA A 209 38.75 -49.10 2.68
N PRO A 210 39.81 -48.37 3.05
CA PRO A 210 40.76 -48.97 4.00
C PRO A 210 41.09 -48.05 5.17
N ASP A 211 41.16 -48.70 6.33
CA ASP A 211 41.57 -48.18 7.63
C ASP A 211 43.10 -48.24 7.81
N ASP A 212 43.57 -47.42 8.74
CA ASP A 212 44.93 -47.14 9.24
C ASP A 212 46.11 -48.11 8.96
N THR A 213 47.29 -47.55 8.66
CA THR A 213 48.52 -47.67 9.51
C THR A 213 49.73 -46.89 8.96
N GLN A 214 50.46 -46.27 9.87
CA GLN A 214 51.82 -45.71 9.68
C GLN A 214 52.83 -46.83 9.41
N ASP A 215 53.74 -46.67 8.43
CA ASP A 215 55.18 -46.60 8.71
C ASP A 215 56.05 -46.29 7.46
N GLN A 216 57.25 -45.82 7.78
CA GLN A 216 58.30 -45.24 6.95
C GLN A 216 58.98 -46.21 5.96
N GLN A 217 59.54 -45.60 4.89
CA GLN A 217 60.87 -45.86 4.25
C GLN A 217 61.21 -47.31 3.84
N GLU A 218 61.76 -47.64 2.69
CA GLU A 218 62.77 -46.98 1.86
C GLU A 218 62.95 -47.86 0.60
N GLN A 219 63.02 -47.27 -0.60
CA GLN A 219 63.99 -47.66 -1.63
C GLN A 219 63.99 -46.69 -2.83
N ARG A 220 65.05 -45.86 -2.89
CA ARG A 220 65.96 -45.60 -4.04
C ARG A 220 65.48 -46.15 -5.41
N GLN A 221 65.53 -45.45 -6.54
CA GLN A 221 66.56 -44.55 -7.08
C GLN A 221 66.08 -43.84 -8.37
N GLN A 222 66.49 -42.56 -8.52
CA GLN A 222 66.84 -41.72 -9.70
C GLN A 222 66.82 -42.35 -11.11
N ASP A 223 66.61 -41.67 -12.25
CA ASP A 223 66.55 -40.26 -12.72
C ASP A 223 65.89 -40.35 -14.14
N THR A 224 65.25 -39.34 -14.76
CA THR A 224 65.90 -38.16 -15.38
C THR A 224 64.84 -37.24 -16.02
N GLN A 225 64.84 -35.95 -15.61
CA GLN A 225 64.73 -34.64 -16.32
C GLN A 225 63.84 -34.52 -17.60
N THR A 226 63.12 -33.43 -17.92
CA THR A 226 63.37 -31.98 -17.74
C THR A 226 62.08 -31.16 -17.92
N GLU A 227 61.86 -30.16 -17.05
CA GLU A 227 60.99 -28.98 -17.24
C GLU A 227 61.84 -27.75 -17.59
N GLU A 228 61.32 -26.84 -18.42
CA GLU A 228 61.69 -25.41 -18.44
C GLU A 228 60.42 -24.56 -18.27
N GLN A 229 60.20 -23.92 -17.10
CA GLN A 229 60.63 -22.56 -16.67
C GLN A 229 59.70 -21.43 -17.20
N ARG A 230 59.24 -20.39 -16.47
CA ARG A 230 59.55 -19.68 -15.20
C ARG A 230 58.46 -18.54 -15.05
N PRO A 231 58.43 -17.66 -14.01
CA PRO A 231 58.35 -17.84 -12.57
C PRO A 231 57.24 -16.99 -11.87
N ARG A 232 56.96 -17.31 -10.60
CA ARG A 232 56.21 -16.52 -9.61
C ARG A 232 57.08 -15.36 -9.09
N ARG A 233 56.52 -14.18 -8.86
CA ARG A 233 57.18 -13.06 -8.14
C ARG A 233 56.45 -12.73 -6.83
N GLU A 234 57.28 -12.49 -5.81
CA GLU A 234 57.00 -12.03 -4.45
C GLU A 234 56.36 -10.63 -4.38
N PRO A 235 55.78 -10.26 -3.21
CA PRO A 235 55.27 -8.91 -2.95
C PRO A 235 56.42 -7.93 -2.73
N GLU A 236 56.40 -6.80 -3.45
CA GLU A 236 57.28 -5.66 -3.18
C GLU A 236 56.75 -4.80 -2.02
N PRO A 237 57.64 -4.19 -1.21
CA PRO A 237 57.32 -3.49 0.01
C PRO A 237 56.90 -2.02 -0.21
N GLU A 238 56.27 -1.46 0.81
CA GLU A 238 56.11 -0.02 1.01
C GLU A 238 57.41 0.74 0.75
N THR A 239 57.33 1.81 -0.05
CA THR A 239 58.31 2.90 -0.02
C THR A 239 57.60 4.18 0.38
N THR A 240 57.80 4.57 1.63
CA THR A 240 57.66 5.93 2.13
C THR A 240 58.76 6.80 1.53
N SER A 241 58.41 8.00 1.05
CA SER A 241 59.33 9.14 0.99
C SER A 241 58.59 10.45 1.30
N GLU A 242 58.78 10.84 2.56
CA GLU A 242 58.92 12.17 3.20
C GLU A 242 58.10 13.44 2.82
N PRO A 243 57.93 14.36 3.82
CA PRO A 243 57.04 15.52 3.75
C PRO A 243 57.76 16.81 3.33
N ALA A 244 57.10 17.61 2.48
CA ALA A 244 57.25 19.06 2.25
C ALA A 244 56.18 19.43 1.21
N ASP A 245 55.45 20.54 1.24
CA ASP A 245 55.64 21.82 1.89
C ASP A 245 54.27 22.52 1.89
N SER A 246 53.98 23.31 2.92
CA SER A 246 52.81 24.17 2.99
C SER A 246 52.93 25.33 1.99
N GLN A 247 52.03 25.41 1.01
CA GLN A 247 51.69 26.68 0.33
C GLN A 247 50.17 26.80 0.17
N PRO A 248 49.63 28.03 0.31
CA PRO A 248 48.23 28.28 0.64
C PRO A 248 47.28 27.96 -0.51
N ASP A 249 46.16 27.30 -0.19
CA ASP A 249 45.00 27.18 -1.06
C ASP A 249 44.57 28.56 -1.56
N GLU A 250 44.82 28.83 -2.84
CA GLU A 250 44.04 29.84 -3.57
C GLU A 250 42.57 29.41 -3.57
N PRO A 251 41.62 30.33 -3.36
CA PRO A 251 40.22 30.00 -3.21
C PRO A 251 39.71 29.31 -4.49
N GLN A 252 39.29 28.05 -4.35
CA GLN A 252 38.61 27.29 -5.39
C GLN A 252 37.43 28.11 -5.93
N VAL A 253 37.58 28.57 -7.16
CA VAL A 253 36.52 29.18 -7.95
C VAL A 253 35.41 28.14 -8.07
N ALA A 254 34.24 28.45 -7.50
CA ALA A 254 33.06 27.62 -7.56
C ALA A 254 32.79 27.12 -8.99
N GLU A 255 32.84 25.80 -9.20
CA GLU A 255 32.47 25.16 -10.46
C GLU A 255 31.06 25.63 -10.87
N LYS A 256 30.91 26.02 -12.15
CA LYS A 256 29.58 26.22 -12.75
C LYS A 256 28.82 24.89 -12.70
N PRO A 257 27.49 24.89 -12.49
CA PRO A 257 26.72 23.65 -12.48
C PRO A 257 26.91 22.93 -13.82
N LYS A 258 27.38 21.68 -13.76
CA LYS A 258 27.58 20.82 -14.93
C LYS A 258 26.25 20.68 -15.69
N PRO A 259 26.25 20.71 -17.03
CA PRO A 259 25.03 20.53 -17.82
C PRO A 259 24.38 19.19 -17.47
N LYS A 260 23.04 19.18 -17.29
CA LYS A 260 22.27 17.95 -17.10
C LYS A 260 22.58 17.00 -18.26
N LYS A 261 22.89 15.72 -17.97
CA LYS A 261 23.16 14.71 -19.00
C LYS A 261 21.92 14.59 -19.90
N PRO A 262 22.08 14.46 -21.23
CA PRO A 262 20.96 14.41 -22.17
C PRO A 262 20.06 13.18 -22.00
N LEU A 263 20.60 12.11 -21.39
CA LEU A 263 19.88 10.91 -21.00
C LEU A 263 20.30 10.53 -19.58
N ASN A 264 19.31 10.25 -18.75
CA ASN A 264 19.44 9.49 -17.53
C ASN A 264 18.56 8.23 -17.67
N LEU A 265 19.00 7.09 -17.18
CA LEU A 265 18.26 5.84 -17.30
C LEU A 265 18.06 5.24 -15.91
N GLY A 266 16.81 5.19 -15.47
CA GLY A 266 16.40 4.37 -14.33
C GLY A 266 16.04 2.96 -14.80
N LEU A 267 16.56 1.97 -14.11
CA LEU A 267 16.09 0.59 -14.16
C LEU A 267 15.63 0.24 -12.74
N GLY A 268 14.53 -0.49 -12.63
CA GLY A 268 14.06 -1.03 -11.36
C GLY A 268 13.46 -2.41 -11.58
N VAL A 269 13.78 -3.35 -10.70
CA VAL A 269 13.06 -4.61 -10.57
C VAL A 269 12.45 -4.63 -9.18
N GLY A 270 11.36 -5.35 -8.95
CA GLY A 270 10.79 -5.44 -7.60
C GLY A 270 9.41 -6.04 -7.58
N SER A 271 8.67 -5.77 -6.51
CA SER A 271 7.25 -6.12 -6.38
C SER A 271 6.42 -4.88 -6.05
N ALA A 272 5.21 -4.78 -6.58
CA ALA A 272 4.25 -3.74 -6.25
C ALA A 272 2.91 -4.36 -5.88
N THR A 273 2.26 -3.84 -4.84
CA THR A 273 0.88 -4.21 -4.50
C THR A 273 -0.06 -3.22 -5.15
N ILE A 274 -0.91 -3.70 -6.05
CA ILE A 274 -1.91 -2.91 -6.77
C ILE A 274 -3.26 -3.58 -6.50
N ASP A 275 -4.18 -2.82 -5.90
CA ASP A 275 -5.53 -3.26 -5.52
C ASP A 275 -5.56 -4.60 -4.76
N GLY A 276 -4.62 -4.77 -3.83
CA GLY A 276 -4.53 -5.95 -2.96
C GLY A 276 -3.82 -7.15 -3.59
N ALA A 277 -3.50 -7.12 -4.88
CA ALA A 277 -2.72 -8.14 -5.57
C ALA A 277 -1.24 -7.74 -5.68
N ILE A 278 -0.32 -8.70 -5.52
CA ILE A 278 1.12 -8.48 -5.69
C ILE A 278 1.50 -8.79 -7.12
N TYR A 279 2.25 -7.86 -7.72
CA TYR A 279 2.82 -8.01 -9.06
C TYR A 279 4.34 -7.92 -8.98
N ASN A 280 5.03 -8.78 -9.72
CA ASN A 280 6.44 -8.61 -10.04
C ASN A 280 6.57 -7.49 -11.07
N GLN A 281 7.43 -6.50 -10.80
CA GLN A 281 7.64 -5.36 -11.67
C GLN A 281 9.04 -5.37 -12.32
N ILE A 282 9.08 -5.02 -13.60
CA ILE A 282 10.30 -4.62 -14.31
C ILE A 282 10.02 -3.24 -14.88
N ALA A 283 10.75 -2.22 -14.43
CA ALA A 283 10.54 -0.83 -14.76
C ALA A 283 11.76 -0.23 -15.47
N LEU A 284 11.52 0.38 -16.63
CA LEU A 284 12.48 1.19 -17.36
C LEU A 284 12.02 2.66 -17.33
N ARG A 285 12.82 3.54 -16.71
CA ARG A 285 12.49 4.95 -16.48
C ARG A 285 13.53 5.87 -17.11
N PRO A 286 13.57 6.00 -18.45
CA PRO A 286 14.44 6.95 -19.09
C PRO A 286 13.94 8.38 -18.83
N GLU A 287 14.88 9.26 -18.50
CA GLU A 287 14.69 10.70 -18.47
C GLU A 287 15.54 11.32 -19.58
N LEU A 288 14.87 11.91 -20.56
CA LEU A 288 15.47 12.56 -21.72
C LEU A 288 15.41 14.08 -21.53
N SER A 289 16.51 14.75 -21.77
CA SER A 289 16.59 16.22 -21.71
C SER A 289 17.15 16.78 -23.02
N PHE A 290 16.30 17.48 -23.77
CA PHE A 290 16.61 18.14 -25.03
C PHE A 290 16.44 19.66 -24.89
N GLY A 291 17.48 20.33 -24.40
CA GLY A 291 17.43 21.76 -24.10
C GLY A 291 16.42 22.05 -22.97
N LYS A 292 15.31 22.73 -23.31
CA LYS A 292 14.21 23.01 -22.36
C LYS A 292 13.21 21.87 -22.24
N LEU A 293 13.13 20.99 -23.24
CA LEU A 293 12.23 19.84 -23.22
C LEU A 293 12.80 18.76 -22.31
N GLY A 294 12.03 18.33 -21.32
CA GLY A 294 12.30 17.15 -20.49
C GLY A 294 11.18 16.13 -20.68
N LEU A 295 11.54 14.87 -20.86
CA LEU A 295 10.60 13.75 -20.96
C LEU A 295 11.02 12.70 -19.94
N GLY A 296 10.17 12.42 -18.96
CA GLY A 296 10.30 11.26 -18.08
C GLY A 296 9.32 10.20 -18.54
N LEU A 297 9.79 8.97 -18.78
CA LEU A 297 8.93 7.83 -19.03
C LEU A 297 8.92 6.91 -17.80
N ASP A 298 7.81 6.20 -17.63
CA ASP A 298 7.68 5.08 -16.69
C ASP A 298 7.14 3.87 -17.45
N LEU A 299 8.07 3.06 -17.96
CA LEU A 299 7.79 1.86 -18.73
C LEU A 299 7.88 0.66 -17.80
N VAL A 300 6.85 0.48 -16.99
CA VAL A 300 6.74 -0.65 -16.07
C VAL A 300 5.92 -1.78 -16.68
N LEU A 301 6.39 -3.00 -16.46
CA LEU A 301 5.66 -4.23 -16.73
C LEU A 301 5.36 -4.89 -15.39
N TYR A 302 4.07 -5.02 -15.09
CA TYR A 302 3.57 -5.78 -13.95
C TYR A 302 3.20 -7.17 -14.43
N MET A 303 3.79 -8.18 -13.80
CA MET A 303 3.49 -9.59 -14.03
C MET A 303 2.90 -10.17 -12.77
N ASP A 304 1.73 -10.79 -12.87
CA ASP A 304 1.14 -11.54 -11.77
C ASP A 304 1.98 -12.80 -11.46
N ASN A 305 1.55 -13.56 -10.45
CA ASN A 305 2.24 -14.77 -10.01
C ASN A 305 2.06 -15.92 -11.02
N GLU A 306 1.11 -15.79 -11.95
CA GLU A 306 0.87 -16.69 -13.06
C GLU A 306 1.74 -16.38 -14.30
N GLY A 307 2.47 -15.25 -14.28
CA GLY A 307 3.29 -14.77 -15.39
C GLY A 307 2.51 -14.02 -16.46
N ASN A 308 1.23 -13.71 -16.23
CA ASN A 308 0.46 -12.84 -17.11
C ASN A 308 0.82 -11.38 -16.84
N ILE A 309 0.89 -10.60 -17.91
CA ILE A 309 1.06 -9.16 -17.81
C ILE A 309 -0.30 -8.56 -17.42
N ARG A 310 -0.30 -7.68 -16.41
CA ARG A 310 -1.48 -6.91 -16.02
C ARG A 310 -2.00 -6.13 -17.22
N GLN A 311 -3.21 -6.46 -17.66
CA GLN A 311 -3.77 -5.93 -18.92
C GLN A 311 -4.32 -4.51 -18.77
N ASP A 312 -4.82 -4.14 -17.58
CA ASP A 312 -5.38 -2.82 -17.24
C ASP A 312 -4.39 -1.64 -17.42
N GLU A 313 -3.14 -1.94 -17.78
CA GLU A 313 -2.11 -0.95 -18.09
C GLU A 313 -1.94 -0.72 -19.59
N TRP A 314 -2.72 -1.41 -20.43
CA TRP A 314 -2.52 -1.52 -21.88
C TRP A 314 -3.81 -1.61 -22.70
N ASP A 315 -4.97 -1.66 -22.07
CA ASP A 315 -6.26 -1.92 -22.70
C ASP A 315 -7.02 -0.64 -23.11
N GLU A 316 -6.81 0.48 -22.42
CA GLU A 316 -7.35 1.79 -22.80
C GLU A 316 -6.28 2.68 -23.49
N ALA A 317 -6.75 3.59 -24.36
CA ALA A 317 -5.86 4.56 -25.00
C ALA A 317 -5.19 5.53 -23.99
N SER A 318 -5.81 5.74 -22.82
CA SER A 318 -5.24 6.53 -21.72
C SER A 318 -4.01 5.86 -21.09
N ASP A 319 -3.88 4.54 -21.13
CA ASP A 319 -2.83 3.85 -20.38
C ASP A 319 -1.47 3.96 -21.09
N PHE A 320 -1.51 4.20 -22.40
CA PHE A 320 -0.34 4.59 -23.19
C PHE A 320 0.13 6.01 -22.83
N ILE A 321 -0.79 6.92 -22.50
CA ILE A 321 -0.47 8.27 -22.04
C ILE A 321 0.20 8.20 -20.66
N ASP A 322 -0.24 7.28 -19.81
CA ASP A 322 0.30 7.02 -18.47
C ASP A 322 1.74 6.49 -18.43
N LYS A 323 2.28 6.09 -19.59
CA LYS A 323 3.71 5.73 -19.73
C LYS A 323 4.63 6.95 -19.76
N PHE A 324 4.09 8.14 -19.96
CA PHE A 324 4.81 9.38 -19.73
C PHE A 324 4.65 9.79 -18.27
N LEU A 325 5.71 9.56 -17.47
CA LEU A 325 5.77 10.04 -16.09
C LEU A 325 5.63 11.57 -16.05
N TYR A 326 6.35 12.27 -16.91
CA TYR A 326 6.11 13.70 -17.13
C TYR A 326 6.61 14.18 -18.49
N ILE A 327 6.01 15.28 -18.95
CA ILE A 327 6.50 16.11 -20.05
C ILE A 327 6.72 17.52 -19.49
N ARG A 328 7.92 18.06 -19.65
CA ARG A 328 8.29 19.39 -19.15
C ARG A 328 8.85 20.26 -20.28
N TRP A 329 8.52 21.53 -20.25
CA TRP A 329 9.20 22.57 -21.01
C TRP A 329 9.69 23.67 -20.06
N GLY A 330 11.01 23.88 -19.98
CA GLY A 330 11.63 24.91 -19.13
C GLY A 330 11.54 24.60 -17.63
N GLU A 331 12.11 25.48 -16.82
CA GLU A 331 12.01 25.46 -15.35
C GLU A 331 11.18 26.64 -14.86
N LYS A 332 10.69 26.63 -13.60
CA LYS A 332 9.87 27.73 -13.06
C LYS A 332 10.50 29.14 -13.17
N SER A 333 11.83 29.23 -13.30
CA SER A 333 12.54 30.50 -13.51
C SER A 333 12.54 31.00 -14.96
N ASP A 334 12.12 30.18 -15.93
CA ASP A 334 12.00 30.57 -17.32
C ASP A 334 10.76 31.48 -17.56
N PRO A 335 10.79 32.37 -18.58
CA PRO A 335 9.65 33.22 -18.90
C PRO A 335 8.37 32.45 -19.24
N PHE A 336 8.49 31.25 -19.81
CA PHE A 336 7.39 30.31 -19.96
C PHE A 336 7.90 28.93 -19.57
N TRP A 337 7.10 28.24 -18.76
CA TRP A 337 7.36 26.86 -18.38
C TRP A 337 6.06 26.08 -18.25
N PHE A 338 6.18 24.78 -18.42
CA PHE A 338 5.07 23.84 -18.39
C PHE A 338 5.56 22.49 -17.89
N LYS A 339 4.76 21.82 -17.06
CA LYS A 339 4.92 20.43 -16.65
C LYS A 339 3.55 19.76 -16.72
N TRP A 340 3.50 18.60 -17.34
CA TRP A 340 2.34 17.72 -17.41
C TRP A 340 2.73 16.32 -16.95
N GLY A 341 1.83 15.60 -16.28
CA GLY A 341 2.09 14.30 -15.67
C GLY A 341 2.34 14.42 -14.16
N SER A 342 3.46 13.90 -13.67
CA SER A 342 3.82 13.92 -12.25
C SER A 342 4.11 15.34 -11.76
N LEU A 343 3.52 15.70 -10.63
CA LEU A 343 3.73 16.97 -9.96
C LEU A 343 4.28 16.70 -8.56
N ASP A 344 5.43 17.31 -8.27
CA ASP A 344 6.18 17.10 -7.05
C ASP A 344 6.43 18.46 -6.40
N ASN A 345 6.09 18.57 -5.11
CA ASN A 345 6.36 19.74 -4.29
C ASN A 345 5.82 21.06 -4.87
N VAL A 346 4.59 21.06 -5.41
CA VAL A 346 3.94 22.28 -5.89
C VAL A 346 3.58 23.16 -4.70
N THR A 347 3.98 24.43 -4.74
CA THR A 347 3.68 25.44 -3.72
C THR A 347 3.28 26.73 -4.42
N LEU A 348 2.18 27.34 -3.97
CA LEU A 348 1.75 28.66 -4.45
C LEU A 348 2.04 29.73 -3.40
N GLY A 349 2.62 30.85 -3.85
CA GLY A 349 3.01 31.95 -2.97
C GLY A 349 3.99 31.52 -1.90
N TYR A 350 3.66 31.87 -0.66
CA TYR A 350 4.45 31.51 0.50
C TYR A 350 3.95 30.19 1.13
N GLY A 351 2.97 29.53 0.54
CA GLY A 351 2.47 28.25 1.00
C GLY A 351 1.44 28.35 2.12
N GLY A 352 0.74 29.48 2.28
CA GLY A 352 -0.34 29.57 3.29
C GLY A 352 -1.51 28.62 3.04
N LEU A 353 -1.86 28.42 1.77
CA LEU A 353 -2.96 27.54 1.34
C LEU A 353 -2.45 26.20 0.78
N LEU A 354 -1.59 26.27 -0.25
CA LEU A 354 -1.07 25.11 -0.97
C LEU A 354 0.45 25.09 -0.87
N ALA A 355 0.98 24.08 -0.18
CA ALA A 355 2.40 23.91 0.05
C ALA A 355 2.82 22.44 -0.07
N GLY A 356 3.83 22.19 -0.89
CA GLY A 356 4.39 20.87 -1.09
C GLY A 356 3.43 19.83 -1.67
N TYR A 357 2.37 20.26 -2.37
CA TYR A 357 1.41 19.35 -3.00
C TYR A 357 2.11 18.39 -3.97
N SER A 358 1.70 17.11 -3.95
CA SER A 358 2.12 16.11 -4.93
C SER A 358 0.97 15.20 -5.31
N ASN A 359 0.84 14.91 -6.61
CA ASN A 359 -0.13 13.93 -7.12
C ASN A 359 0.48 12.51 -7.22
N MET A 360 1.65 12.28 -6.61
CA MET A 360 2.39 11.02 -6.67
C MET A 360 2.30 10.19 -5.38
N MET A 361 1.53 10.64 -4.38
CA MET A 361 1.43 9.92 -3.10
C MET A 361 0.76 8.55 -3.20
N GLU A 362 -0.09 8.35 -4.20
CA GLU A 362 -0.77 7.08 -4.46
C GLU A 362 -0.12 6.27 -5.59
N PHE A 363 1.00 6.74 -6.14
CA PHE A 363 1.74 6.04 -7.18
C PHE A 363 2.47 4.82 -6.60
N PRO A 364 2.48 3.65 -7.26
CA PRO A 364 1.96 3.39 -8.61
C PRO A 364 0.48 2.99 -8.68
N SER A 365 -0.19 2.74 -7.56
CA SER A 365 -1.56 2.22 -7.52
C SER A 365 -2.58 3.13 -8.23
N VAL A 366 -2.42 4.46 -8.14
CA VAL A 366 -3.25 5.43 -8.85
C VAL A 366 -2.36 6.36 -9.67
N ARG A 367 -2.51 6.34 -11.00
CA ARG A 367 -1.79 7.24 -11.91
C ARG A 367 -2.56 8.51 -12.20
N LYS A 368 -2.14 9.60 -11.56
CA LYS A 368 -2.69 10.95 -11.75
C LYS A 368 -1.90 11.74 -12.79
N VAL A 369 -2.61 12.54 -13.59
CA VAL A 369 -2.04 13.36 -14.65
C VAL A 369 -2.28 14.83 -14.33
N GLY A 370 -1.30 15.47 -13.71
CA GLY A 370 -1.38 16.88 -13.32
C GLY A 370 -0.90 17.83 -14.42
N ILE A 371 -1.23 19.11 -14.27
CA ILE A 371 -0.69 20.20 -15.06
C ILE A 371 -0.16 21.28 -14.12
N ASN A 372 1.05 21.76 -14.37
CA ASN A 372 1.54 22.98 -13.76
C ASN A 372 2.26 23.84 -14.80
N THR A 373 1.83 25.07 -14.99
CA THR A 373 2.39 25.96 -16.01
C THR A 373 2.41 27.39 -15.54
N GLY A 374 3.38 28.16 -16.02
CA GLY A 374 3.46 29.57 -15.72
C GLY A 374 4.12 30.39 -16.81
N MET A 375 3.77 31.67 -16.83
CA MET A 375 4.29 32.66 -17.76
C MET A 375 4.63 33.95 -17.01
N THR A 376 5.79 34.53 -17.32
CA THR A 376 6.23 35.84 -16.85
C THR A 376 6.40 36.79 -18.03
N PHE A 377 5.68 37.91 -18.00
CA PHE A 377 5.72 38.97 -19.01
C PHE A 377 6.01 40.31 -18.33
N GLY A 378 7.26 40.76 -18.45
CA GLY A 378 7.75 41.97 -17.79
C GLY A 378 7.70 41.83 -16.26
N ASN A 379 6.87 42.66 -15.63
CA ASN A 379 6.68 42.66 -14.18
C ASN A 379 5.56 41.72 -13.71
N PHE A 380 4.79 41.13 -14.62
CA PHE A 380 3.69 40.23 -14.28
C PHE A 380 4.09 38.77 -14.43
N GLY A 381 3.61 37.93 -13.52
CA GLY A 381 3.76 36.47 -13.60
C GLY A 381 2.43 35.78 -13.33
N THR A 382 2.20 34.64 -13.98
CA THR A 382 1.02 33.81 -13.81
C THR A 382 1.43 32.35 -13.63
N GLU A 383 0.71 31.61 -12.81
CA GLU A 383 0.86 30.17 -12.63
C GLU A 383 -0.53 29.52 -12.53
N VAL A 384 -0.71 28.38 -13.20
CA VAL A 384 -1.91 27.55 -13.19
C VAL A 384 -1.49 26.14 -12.85
N PHE A 385 -2.19 25.54 -11.89
CA PHE A 385 -1.95 24.21 -11.37
C PHE A 385 -3.25 23.41 -11.36
N MET A 386 -3.21 22.14 -11.76
CA MET A 386 -4.30 21.16 -11.65
C MET A 386 -3.71 19.83 -11.17
N SER A 387 -4.29 19.23 -10.14
CA SER A 387 -3.79 17.98 -9.54
C SER A 387 -3.87 16.79 -10.48
N ASN A 388 -5.05 16.60 -11.07
CA ASN A 388 -5.37 15.47 -11.92
C ASN A 388 -6.43 15.85 -12.96
N MET A 389 -6.08 15.75 -14.23
CA MET A 389 -6.99 15.99 -15.35
C MET A 389 -8.06 14.90 -15.50
N LYS A 390 -7.80 13.69 -14.98
CA LYS A 390 -8.77 12.58 -15.02
C LYS A 390 -9.97 12.82 -14.11
N ASP A 391 -9.83 13.61 -13.04
CA ASP A 391 -10.91 13.86 -12.08
C ASP A 391 -12.03 14.78 -12.63
N PHE A 392 -11.85 15.40 -13.81
CA PHE A 392 -12.90 16.24 -14.41
C PHE A 392 -14.17 15.47 -14.75
N SER A 393 -14.07 14.17 -15.09
CA SER A 393 -15.26 13.31 -15.25
C SER A 393 -15.96 13.00 -13.93
N ARG A 394 -15.26 13.18 -12.79
CA ARG A 394 -15.69 12.78 -11.44
C ARG A 394 -16.10 13.99 -10.57
N GLY A 395 -16.50 15.09 -11.20
CA GLY A 395 -16.94 16.31 -10.52
C GLY A 395 -15.86 17.39 -10.33
N GLY A 396 -14.61 17.12 -10.72
CA GLY A 396 -13.56 18.15 -10.86
C GLY A 396 -12.26 17.87 -10.10
N THR A 397 -11.30 18.76 -10.31
CA THR A 397 -9.89 18.63 -9.87
C THR A 397 -9.54 19.64 -8.77
N LEU A 398 -8.38 19.49 -8.14
CA LEU A 398 -7.78 20.56 -7.32
C LEU A 398 -7.10 21.57 -8.25
N LEU A 399 -7.71 22.73 -8.40
CA LEU A 399 -7.23 23.85 -9.21
C LEU A 399 -6.48 24.87 -8.35
N GLY A 400 -5.35 25.36 -8.85
CA GLY A 400 -4.61 26.48 -8.27
C GLY A 400 -4.32 27.54 -9.33
N LEU A 401 -4.55 28.80 -9.01
CA LEU A 401 -4.25 29.96 -9.83
C LEU A 401 -3.40 30.93 -9.02
N ARG A 402 -2.35 31.47 -9.64
CA ARG A 402 -1.52 32.52 -9.04
C ARG A 402 -1.25 33.62 -10.06
N GLY A 403 -1.44 34.86 -9.63
CA GLY A 403 -1.01 36.06 -10.34
C GLY A 403 -0.01 36.82 -9.49
N THR A 404 1.05 37.35 -10.10
CA THR A 404 2.09 38.13 -9.42
C THR A 404 2.40 39.42 -10.17
N TYR A 405 2.76 40.46 -9.43
CA TYR A 405 3.21 41.74 -9.98
C TYR A 405 4.41 42.25 -9.18
N LYS A 406 5.57 42.38 -9.84
CA LYS A 406 6.78 42.99 -9.30
C LYS A 406 6.74 44.50 -9.57
N LEU A 407 6.81 45.32 -8.52
CA LEU A 407 6.69 46.78 -8.63
C LEU A 407 7.76 47.38 -9.54
N SER A 408 9.05 47.08 -9.30
CA SER A 408 10.16 47.50 -10.14
C SER A 408 11.45 46.72 -9.81
N ASN A 409 12.53 46.97 -10.55
CA ASN A 409 13.85 46.44 -10.18
C ASN A 409 14.53 47.24 -9.05
N ALA A 410 14.22 48.53 -8.90
CA ALA A 410 14.79 49.38 -7.85
C ALA A 410 14.12 49.15 -6.48
N ILE A 411 12.82 48.86 -6.48
CA ILE A 411 12.03 48.47 -5.32
C ILE A 411 11.44 47.08 -5.67
N PRO A 412 12.16 45.98 -5.36
CA PRO A 412 11.81 44.62 -5.80
C PRO A 412 10.64 44.01 -5.00
N LEU A 413 9.66 44.83 -4.64
CA LEU A 413 8.43 44.43 -3.98
C LEU A 413 7.55 43.63 -4.95
N THR A 414 7.10 42.45 -4.53
CA THR A 414 6.23 41.58 -5.34
C THR A 414 4.89 41.41 -4.64
N PHE A 415 3.80 41.66 -5.36
CA PHE A 415 2.44 41.37 -4.92
C PHE A 415 2.00 40.06 -5.54
N GLY A 416 1.30 39.22 -4.79
CA GLY A 416 0.74 37.96 -5.25
C GLY A 416 -0.73 37.81 -4.88
N LEU A 417 -1.49 37.19 -5.77
CA LEU A 417 -2.86 36.73 -5.54
C LEU A 417 -2.91 35.25 -5.85
N ASN A 418 -3.52 34.46 -4.97
CA ASN A 418 -3.68 33.01 -5.15
C ASN A 418 -5.14 32.63 -4.95
N TYR A 419 -5.61 31.71 -5.77
CA TYR A 419 -6.90 31.05 -5.60
C TYR A 419 -6.67 29.54 -5.73
N VAL A 420 -7.18 28.78 -4.76
CA VAL A 420 -7.10 27.31 -4.75
C VAL A 420 -8.50 26.77 -4.55
N MET A 421 -8.90 25.76 -5.31
CA MET A 421 -10.22 25.17 -5.20
C MET A 421 -10.15 23.67 -5.46
N ASP A 422 -10.59 22.88 -4.49
CA ASP A 422 -11.07 21.53 -4.76
C ASP A 422 -12.53 21.64 -5.22
N MET A 423 -12.79 21.24 -6.46
CA MET A 423 -14.11 21.28 -7.08
C MET A 423 -15.08 20.25 -6.48
N ASN A 424 -14.57 19.10 -6.04
CA ASN A 424 -15.37 18.07 -5.39
C ASN A 424 -14.49 17.14 -4.56
N GLN A 425 -14.39 17.37 -3.24
CA GLN A 425 -13.55 16.54 -2.36
C GLN A 425 -13.91 15.05 -2.40
N PHE A 426 -15.14 14.67 -2.78
CA PHE A 426 -15.55 13.28 -2.93
C PHE A 426 -14.89 12.56 -4.11
N SER A 427 -14.31 13.28 -5.09
CA SER A 427 -13.58 12.64 -6.20
C SER A 427 -12.30 11.92 -5.76
N GLY A 428 -11.92 12.02 -4.47
CA GLY A 428 -10.88 11.19 -3.86
C GLY A 428 -11.32 9.78 -3.47
N LEU A 429 -12.62 9.43 -3.55
CA LEU A 429 -13.07 8.05 -3.33
C LEU A 429 -12.69 7.18 -4.54
N LYS A 430 -12.49 5.88 -4.35
CA LYS A 430 -12.27 4.94 -5.46
C LYS A 430 -13.59 4.63 -6.17
N ASP A 431 -13.53 4.43 -7.48
CA ASP A 431 -14.64 4.26 -8.43
C ASP A 431 -13.98 3.67 -9.69
N ALA A 432 -13.87 2.35 -9.72
CA ALA A 432 -13.02 1.63 -10.66
C ALA A 432 -13.62 1.57 -12.08
N ASP A 433 -14.94 1.37 -12.17
CA ASP A 433 -15.67 1.27 -13.44
C ASP A 433 -16.19 2.62 -13.97
N LYS A 434 -16.06 3.69 -13.18
CA LYS A 434 -16.32 5.11 -13.55
C LYS A 434 -17.82 5.39 -13.74
N ASP A 435 -18.69 4.69 -13.01
CA ASP A 435 -20.15 4.83 -13.12
C ASP A 435 -20.74 5.93 -12.20
N SER A 436 -19.89 6.55 -11.36
CA SER A 436 -20.14 7.59 -10.35
C SER A 436 -20.52 7.12 -8.96
N TYR A 437 -20.68 5.82 -8.74
CA TYR A 437 -20.87 5.21 -7.42
C TYR A 437 -19.51 4.71 -6.92
N PRO A 438 -19.01 5.21 -5.78
CA PRO A 438 -17.72 4.75 -5.28
C PRO A 438 -17.76 3.27 -4.86
N ASP A 439 -16.69 2.51 -5.13
CA ASP A 439 -16.59 1.05 -4.92
C ASP A 439 -17.03 0.58 -3.52
N MET A 440 -16.94 1.45 -2.52
CA MET A 440 -17.32 1.13 -1.14
C MET A 440 -18.83 1.21 -0.85
N PHE A 441 -19.61 1.76 -1.78
CA PHE A 441 -21.07 1.85 -1.75
C PHE A 441 -21.71 1.09 -2.90
N ASP A 442 -20.92 0.60 -3.83
CA ASP A 442 -21.35 -0.07 -5.04
C ASP A 442 -21.31 -1.58 -4.83
N ASP A 443 -22.43 -2.26 -5.04
CA ASP A 443 -22.53 -3.72 -4.97
C ASP A 443 -21.88 -4.41 -6.21
N PHE A 444 -21.68 -3.67 -7.31
CA PHE A 444 -21.05 -4.10 -8.56
C PHE A 444 -19.86 -3.22 -8.98
N PRO A 445 -18.80 -3.07 -8.15
CA PRO A 445 -17.74 -2.08 -8.32
C PRO A 445 -16.83 -2.26 -9.55
N ASN A 446 -17.13 -3.21 -10.43
CA ASN A 446 -16.42 -3.47 -11.69
C ASN A 446 -17.36 -3.49 -12.90
N ASP A 447 -18.64 -3.15 -12.75
CA ASP A 447 -19.65 -3.14 -13.81
C ASP A 447 -20.33 -1.78 -13.89
N LYS A 448 -19.86 -0.97 -14.83
CA LYS A 448 -20.35 0.39 -15.08
C LYS A 448 -21.86 0.56 -15.30
N ASP A 449 -22.58 -0.54 -15.57
CA ASP A 449 -24.00 -0.51 -15.88
C ASP A 449 -24.88 -0.78 -14.63
N TYR A 450 -24.33 -1.25 -13.50
CA TYR A 450 -25.07 -1.67 -12.29
C TYR A 450 -24.41 -1.17 -10.99
N TRP A 451 -25.19 -0.92 -9.93
CA TRP A 451 -24.69 -0.39 -8.67
C TRP A 451 -25.43 -0.85 -7.39
N ASN A 452 -26.58 -1.52 -7.47
CA ASN A 452 -27.38 -1.90 -6.29
C ASN A 452 -27.90 -3.34 -6.38
N ASP A 453 -27.68 -4.10 -5.30
CA ASP A 453 -28.16 -5.47 -5.10
C ASP A 453 -28.57 -5.61 -3.62
N THR A 454 -29.87 -5.62 -3.34
CA THR A 454 -30.38 -5.50 -1.98
C THR A 454 -30.07 -6.73 -1.12
N ASP A 455 -30.22 -7.93 -1.66
CA ASP A 455 -30.06 -9.18 -0.92
C ASP A 455 -28.68 -9.85 -1.12
N GLY A 456 -27.89 -9.36 -2.06
CA GLY A 456 -26.52 -9.78 -2.33
C GLY A 456 -26.43 -11.09 -3.12
N ASP A 457 -27.45 -11.46 -3.87
CA ASP A 457 -27.48 -12.69 -4.66
C ASP A 457 -26.73 -12.57 -6.02
N GLY A 458 -26.30 -11.36 -6.38
CA GLY A 458 -25.60 -11.02 -7.61
C GLY A 458 -26.51 -10.65 -8.79
N ILE A 459 -27.82 -10.52 -8.56
CA ILE A 459 -28.81 -10.01 -9.51
C ILE A 459 -29.11 -8.55 -9.14
N VAL A 460 -29.13 -7.68 -10.15
CA VAL A 460 -29.32 -6.25 -9.92
C VAL A 460 -30.80 -5.94 -9.62
N ASP A 461 -31.02 -5.15 -8.57
CA ASP A 461 -32.33 -4.65 -8.16
C ASP A 461 -33.03 -3.91 -9.31
N LYS A 462 -34.35 -3.87 -9.30
CA LYS A 462 -35.11 -2.99 -10.19
C LYS A 462 -34.75 -1.51 -9.93
N ASN A 463 -34.08 -0.89 -10.90
CA ASN A 463 -33.45 0.45 -10.84
C ASN A 463 -32.08 0.51 -10.14
N GLY A 464 -31.47 -0.63 -9.86
CA GLY A 464 -30.08 -0.76 -9.42
C GLY A 464 -29.07 -0.64 -10.56
N GLY A 465 -29.48 -0.20 -11.75
CA GLY A 465 -28.62 -0.09 -12.92
C GLY A 465 -29.16 0.80 -14.03
N SER A 466 -28.31 1.15 -14.98
CA SER A 466 -28.63 1.99 -16.14
C SER A 466 -29.12 1.20 -17.36
N LYS A 467 -28.91 -0.12 -17.35
CA LYS A 467 -29.29 -1.06 -18.38
C LYS A 467 -30.04 -2.24 -17.78
N GLU A 468 -30.96 -2.85 -18.53
CA GLU A 468 -31.58 -4.09 -18.09
C GLU A 468 -30.59 -5.25 -18.26
N PRO A 469 -30.31 -6.04 -17.20
CA PRO A 469 -29.46 -7.23 -17.28
C PRO A 469 -30.07 -8.33 -18.17
N GLU A 470 -29.22 -9.21 -18.72
CA GLU A 470 -29.65 -10.25 -19.68
C GLU A 470 -30.70 -11.21 -19.11
N ASN A 471 -30.63 -11.48 -17.80
CA ASN A 471 -31.58 -12.35 -17.09
C ASN A 471 -32.80 -11.62 -16.54
N GLY A 472 -32.94 -10.31 -16.82
CA GLY A 472 -33.96 -9.45 -16.24
C GLY A 472 -33.58 -8.94 -14.85
N TRP A 473 -34.26 -7.88 -14.41
CA TRP A 473 -34.14 -7.34 -13.06
C TRP A 473 -34.46 -8.38 -12.00
N ASP A 474 -33.89 -8.20 -10.82
CA ASP A 474 -34.37 -8.92 -9.65
C ASP A 474 -35.88 -8.65 -9.45
N ILE A 475 -36.61 -9.73 -9.20
CA ILE A 475 -38.06 -9.76 -9.05
C ILE A 475 -38.50 -9.94 -7.60
N ASP A 476 -37.59 -10.33 -6.71
CA ASP A 476 -37.76 -10.46 -5.26
C ASP A 476 -36.54 -9.86 -4.54
N GLY A 477 -36.30 -8.56 -4.76
CA GLY A 477 -35.04 -7.88 -4.44
C GLY A 477 -34.63 -7.88 -2.97
N ASP A 478 -35.56 -8.08 -2.03
CA ASP A 478 -35.23 -8.21 -0.61
C ASP A 478 -35.05 -9.67 -0.14
N GLY A 479 -35.07 -10.64 -1.08
CA GLY A 479 -34.79 -12.05 -0.85
C GLY A 479 -35.86 -12.80 -0.06
N ASP A 480 -37.06 -12.23 0.08
CA ASP A 480 -38.14 -12.82 0.88
C ASP A 480 -38.98 -13.88 0.12
N ASN A 481 -38.66 -14.11 -1.16
CA ASN A 481 -39.34 -15.00 -2.11
C ASN A 481 -40.79 -14.57 -2.46
N ILE A 482 -41.13 -13.29 -2.27
CA ILE A 482 -42.36 -12.67 -2.74
C ILE A 482 -42.00 -11.69 -3.84
N LEU A 483 -42.73 -11.75 -4.96
CA LEU A 483 -42.45 -10.82 -6.06
C LEU A 483 -42.68 -9.37 -5.61
N ASP A 484 -41.69 -8.49 -5.81
CA ASP A 484 -41.74 -7.05 -5.49
C ASP A 484 -43.02 -6.36 -5.99
N SER A 485 -43.54 -6.84 -7.13
CA SER A 485 -44.75 -6.30 -7.76
C SER A 485 -46.05 -6.51 -6.97
N ILE A 486 -46.07 -7.47 -6.05
CA ILE A 486 -47.23 -7.83 -5.23
C ILE A 486 -46.93 -7.81 -3.74
N ASP A 487 -45.67 -7.61 -3.35
CA ASP A 487 -45.29 -7.51 -1.96
C ASP A 487 -45.71 -6.15 -1.36
N ASN A 488 -46.25 -6.21 -0.15
CA ASN A 488 -46.66 -5.04 0.60
C ASN A 488 -45.64 -4.66 1.70
N ASP A 489 -44.57 -5.44 1.88
CA ASP A 489 -43.52 -5.23 2.89
C ASP A 489 -42.11 -5.17 2.25
N LEU A 490 -42.03 -4.60 1.05
CA LEU A 490 -40.80 -4.54 0.25
C LEU A 490 -39.73 -3.66 0.91
N ASN A 491 -38.58 -4.24 1.26
CA ASN A 491 -37.49 -3.59 1.98
C ASN A 491 -36.18 -3.54 1.17
N LEU A 492 -36.14 -2.70 0.13
CA LEU A 492 -34.92 -2.50 -0.68
C LEU A 492 -33.87 -1.60 0.00
N LYS A 493 -32.59 -1.86 -0.29
CA LYS A 493 -31.49 -0.93 0.02
C LYS A 493 -31.76 0.44 -0.65
N PRO A 494 -31.42 1.55 0.03
CA PRO A 494 -31.47 2.86 -0.62
C PRO A 494 -30.42 2.96 -1.71
N THR A 495 -30.65 3.81 -2.72
CA THR A 495 -29.64 4.14 -3.73
C THR A 495 -28.33 4.57 -3.06
N PRO A 496 -27.19 4.00 -3.47
CA PRO A 496 -25.92 4.28 -2.83
C PRO A 496 -25.46 5.72 -3.07
N PHE A 497 -24.46 6.14 -2.30
CA PHE A 497 -23.87 7.47 -2.44
C PHE A 497 -23.27 7.66 -3.83
N SER A 498 -23.73 8.67 -4.58
CA SER A 498 -23.19 9.00 -5.91
C SER A 498 -22.39 10.30 -5.91
N LEU A 499 -21.25 10.31 -6.62
CA LEU A 499 -20.43 11.48 -6.92
C LEU A 499 -21.13 12.48 -7.85
N LYS A 500 -22.15 12.04 -8.59
CA LYS A 500 -22.93 12.89 -9.51
C LYS A 500 -23.92 13.78 -8.77
N ASP A 501 -24.53 13.25 -7.72
CA ASP A 501 -25.56 13.95 -6.94
C ASP A 501 -24.98 14.70 -5.74
N ASN A 502 -23.78 14.32 -5.30
CA ASN A 502 -23.09 14.91 -4.16
C ASN A 502 -21.84 15.68 -4.55
N THR A 503 -21.68 16.89 -4.01
CA THR A 503 -20.49 17.71 -4.22
C THR A 503 -20.09 18.46 -2.95
N ALA A 504 -18.81 18.35 -2.55
CA ALA A 504 -18.25 19.10 -1.43
C ALA A 504 -17.02 19.91 -1.86
N THR A 505 -17.23 21.20 -2.15
CA THR A 505 -16.14 22.11 -2.54
C THR A 505 -15.31 22.57 -1.34
N ALA A 506 -14.02 22.83 -1.56
CA ALA A 506 -13.14 23.54 -0.63
C ALA A 506 -12.43 24.66 -1.38
N GLN A 507 -12.54 25.90 -0.89
CA GLN A 507 -12.00 27.08 -1.57
C GLN A 507 -11.00 27.83 -0.69
N GLY A 508 -9.96 28.35 -1.31
CA GLY A 508 -8.91 29.13 -0.68
C GLY A 508 -8.57 30.37 -1.49
N PHE A 509 -8.48 31.52 -0.83
CA PHE A 509 -8.01 32.77 -1.42
C PHE A 509 -6.85 33.33 -0.61
N ALA A 510 -5.79 33.80 -1.27
CA ALA A 510 -4.66 34.43 -0.59
C ALA A 510 -4.13 35.67 -1.30
N ILE A 511 -3.66 36.63 -0.50
CA ILE A 511 -2.92 37.81 -0.93
C ILE A 511 -1.56 37.74 -0.25
N ASP A 512 -0.48 37.80 -1.04
CA ASP A 512 0.88 37.84 -0.54
C ASP A 512 1.65 39.09 -0.98
N LEU A 513 2.60 39.50 -0.16
CA LEU A 513 3.56 40.54 -0.49
C LEU A 513 4.95 40.12 -0.04
N GLY A 514 5.90 40.24 -0.97
CA GLY A 514 7.27 39.77 -0.85
C GLY A 514 8.31 40.84 -1.10
N TYR A 515 9.34 40.89 -0.27
CA TYR A 515 10.46 41.80 -0.42
C TYR A 515 11.79 41.07 -0.23
N PRO A 516 12.56 40.82 -1.30
CA PRO A 516 13.89 40.23 -1.20
C PRO A 516 14.86 41.27 -0.63
N ILE A 517 15.21 41.14 0.65
CA ILE A 517 16.13 42.04 1.38
C ILE A 517 17.56 41.83 0.87
N LEU A 518 17.97 40.57 0.74
CA LEU A 518 19.29 40.18 0.28
C LEU A 518 19.16 38.97 -0.65
N ARG A 519 19.87 39.00 -1.78
CA ARG A 519 19.94 37.86 -2.69
C ARG A 519 21.35 37.69 -3.23
N SER A 520 22.03 36.66 -2.76
CA SER A 520 23.33 36.20 -3.25
C SER A 520 23.30 34.69 -3.43
N LYS A 521 24.39 34.11 -3.94
CA LYS A 521 24.50 32.64 -4.10
C LYS A 521 24.59 31.92 -2.76
N THR A 522 25.20 32.54 -1.76
CA THR A 522 25.45 31.93 -0.45
C THR A 522 24.41 32.35 0.58
N PHE A 523 23.89 33.57 0.48
CA PHE A 523 22.94 34.13 1.43
C PHE A 523 21.73 34.71 0.69
N SER A 524 20.54 34.28 1.08
CA SER A 524 19.28 34.93 0.73
C SER A 524 18.53 35.31 1.99
N LEU A 525 17.87 36.46 1.98
CA LEU A 525 16.95 36.90 3.03
C LEU A 525 15.77 37.58 2.37
N GLU A 526 14.57 37.12 2.71
CA GLU A 526 13.32 37.63 2.17
C GLU A 526 12.34 37.87 3.32
N ALA A 527 11.72 39.05 3.30
CA ALA A 527 10.59 39.35 4.17
C ALA A 527 9.31 39.24 3.36
N TYR A 528 8.26 38.73 4.00
CA TYR A 528 6.97 38.57 3.36
C TYR A 528 5.82 38.74 4.35
N MET A 529 4.63 38.92 3.80
CA MET A 529 3.37 38.85 4.51
C MET A 529 2.35 38.09 3.66
N GLU A 530 1.40 37.44 4.31
CA GLU A 530 0.38 36.67 3.62
C GLU A 530 -0.94 36.76 4.39
N TYR A 531 -2.03 36.98 3.67
CA TYR A 531 -3.40 36.83 4.16
C TYR A 531 -4.03 35.67 3.41
N ASN A 532 -4.65 34.74 4.14
CA ASN A 532 -5.29 33.54 3.62
C ASN A 532 -6.73 33.46 4.14
N LYS A 533 -7.66 33.00 3.30
CA LYS A 533 -9.05 32.72 3.63
C LYS A 533 -9.40 31.32 3.11
N LEU A 534 -9.95 30.47 3.96
CA LEU A 534 -10.57 29.19 3.57
C LEU A 534 -12.09 29.31 3.68
N ILE A 535 -12.80 28.72 2.73
CA ILE A 535 -14.26 28.77 2.62
C ILE A 535 -14.76 27.37 2.26
N PHE A 536 -15.67 26.85 3.08
CA PHE A 536 -16.32 25.56 2.93
C PHE A 536 -17.84 25.76 2.87
N PRO A 537 -18.45 25.75 1.68
CA PRO A 537 -19.89 25.94 1.54
C PRO A 537 -20.71 24.86 2.25
N LYS A 538 -21.92 25.23 2.69
CA LYS A 538 -22.89 24.27 3.24
C LYS A 538 -23.22 23.22 2.18
N VAL A 539 -23.24 21.96 2.60
CA VAL A 539 -23.76 20.84 1.82
C VAL A 539 -24.99 20.33 2.57
N SER A 540 -26.16 20.39 1.92
CA SER A 540 -27.43 20.00 2.55
C SER A 540 -27.47 18.51 2.93
N GLY A 541 -26.57 17.70 2.37
CA GLY A 541 -26.27 16.36 2.81
C GLY A 541 -27.31 15.31 2.44
N ASP A 542 -26.90 14.05 2.56
CA ASP A 542 -27.72 12.84 2.46
C ASP A 542 -27.51 11.98 3.71
N ALA A 543 -27.83 10.69 3.66
CA ALA A 543 -27.61 9.76 4.77
C ALA A 543 -26.13 9.57 5.14
N TYR A 544 -25.21 9.82 4.19
CA TYR A 544 -23.79 9.52 4.31
C TYR A 544 -22.95 10.74 4.67
N TYR A 545 -23.42 11.95 4.32
CA TYR A 545 -22.66 13.18 4.51
C TYR A 545 -23.55 14.37 4.81
N THR A 546 -23.12 15.24 5.73
CA THR A 546 -23.66 16.60 5.84
C THR A 546 -22.57 17.55 6.31
N ARG A 547 -22.61 18.81 5.82
CA ARG A 547 -21.64 19.83 6.23
C ARG A 547 -22.29 21.20 6.40
N LYS A 548 -22.04 21.83 7.54
CA LYS A 548 -22.38 23.24 7.80
C LYS A 548 -21.41 24.15 7.06
N ALA A 549 -21.85 25.35 6.68
CA ALA A 549 -20.93 26.35 6.16
C ALA A 549 -19.85 26.69 7.20
N MET A 550 -18.59 26.63 6.80
CA MET A 550 -17.42 26.94 7.64
C MET A 550 -16.49 27.86 6.87
N ASP A 551 -15.85 28.78 7.58
CA ASP A 551 -14.79 29.61 7.02
C ASP A 551 -13.76 30.00 8.09
N GLY A 552 -12.58 30.40 7.64
CA GLY A 552 -11.51 30.84 8.52
C GLY A 552 -10.45 31.64 7.79
N THR A 553 -9.67 32.40 8.55
CA THR A 553 -8.58 33.23 8.04
C THR A 553 -7.26 32.92 8.71
N GLY A 554 -6.16 33.15 7.98
CA GLY A 554 -4.80 33.05 8.46
C GLY A 554 -3.98 34.23 7.97
N ILE A 555 -3.32 34.93 8.89
CA ILE A 555 -2.40 36.02 8.57
C ILE A 555 -1.00 35.63 9.03
N THR A 556 -0.02 35.78 8.14
CA THR A 556 1.40 35.69 8.46
C THR A 556 2.01 37.08 8.34
N VAL A 557 2.38 37.69 9.47
CA VAL A 557 3.00 39.02 9.50
C VAL A 557 3.79 39.27 10.79
N PRO A 558 5.12 39.54 10.73
CA PRO A 558 5.99 39.36 9.57
C PRO A 558 6.31 37.88 9.31
N GLY A 559 6.55 37.54 8.06
CA GLY A 559 7.24 36.32 7.64
C GLY A 559 8.66 36.64 7.18
N LEU A 560 9.63 35.81 7.54
CA LEU A 560 11.03 35.90 7.14
C LEU A 560 11.51 34.53 6.66
N ARG A 561 12.28 34.51 5.57
CA ARG A 561 12.94 33.31 5.04
C ARG A 561 14.38 33.62 4.74
N ALA A 562 15.29 32.75 5.16
CA ALA A 562 16.70 32.88 4.89
C ALA A 562 17.27 31.57 4.35
N GLY A 563 18.04 31.65 3.27
CA GLY A 563 18.90 30.58 2.79
C GLY A 563 20.34 30.90 3.13
N LEU A 564 21.04 29.98 3.77
CA LEU A 564 22.41 30.10 4.26
C LEU A 564 23.26 28.98 3.65
N PHE A 565 24.35 29.37 2.98
CA PHE A 565 25.34 28.48 2.37
C PHE A 565 24.77 27.41 1.41
N SER A 566 23.61 27.68 0.79
CA SER A 566 22.86 26.74 -0.06
C SER A 566 22.35 25.45 0.58
N PHE A 567 22.83 25.08 1.77
CA PHE A 567 22.42 23.86 2.46
C PHE A 567 21.41 24.09 3.57
N LEU A 568 21.34 25.28 4.18
CA LEU A 568 20.48 25.57 5.34
C LEU A 568 19.40 26.58 4.97
N ASN A 569 18.14 26.23 5.17
CA ASN A 569 17.01 27.15 5.03
C ASN A 569 16.33 27.33 6.38
N VAL A 570 16.06 28.57 6.76
CA VAL A 570 15.38 28.92 8.02
C VAL A 570 14.20 29.82 7.70
N SER A 571 13.07 29.61 8.37
CA SER A 571 11.94 30.54 8.33
C SER A 571 11.48 30.93 9.72
N PHE A 572 10.94 32.14 9.81
CA PHE A 572 10.28 32.66 11.00
C PHE A 572 9.00 33.38 10.57
N GLU A 573 7.91 33.16 11.29
CA GLU A 573 6.60 33.70 10.99
C GLU A 573 5.88 34.06 12.29
N TYR A 574 5.23 35.22 12.32
CA TYR A 574 4.17 35.46 13.30
C TYR A 574 2.82 35.21 12.64
N ARG A 575 2.06 34.26 13.18
CA ARG A 575 0.83 33.73 12.60
C ARG A 575 -0.37 34.13 13.45
N ILE A 576 -1.46 34.52 12.81
CA ILE A 576 -2.76 34.79 13.40
C ILE A 576 -3.79 33.94 12.66
N LYS A 577 -4.45 33.02 13.36
CA LYS A 577 -5.52 32.16 12.85
C LYS A 577 -6.85 32.61 13.47
N GLN A 578 -7.90 32.66 12.65
CA GLN A 578 -9.27 32.85 13.12
C GLN A 578 -10.23 31.85 12.46
N GLY A 579 -11.19 31.33 13.23
CA GLY A 579 -12.19 30.40 12.73
C GLY A 579 -11.61 29.07 12.21
N PHE A 580 -12.27 28.52 11.19
CA PHE A 580 -11.92 27.22 10.58
C PHE A 580 -10.79 27.38 9.56
N PHE A 581 -9.58 27.64 10.05
CA PHE A 581 -8.39 27.78 9.22
C PHE A 581 -7.27 26.83 9.67
N ALA A 582 -6.65 26.14 8.71
CA ALA A 582 -5.39 25.43 8.89
C ALA A 582 -4.40 25.94 7.84
N PRO A 583 -3.17 26.35 8.25
CA PRO A 583 -2.11 26.60 7.28
C PRO A 583 -1.85 25.35 6.44
N GLN A 584 -1.53 25.53 5.17
CA GLN A 584 -1.17 24.43 4.25
C GLN A 584 -2.31 23.39 4.12
N PHE A 585 -3.57 23.82 4.13
CA PHE A 585 -4.72 22.91 4.03
C PHE A 585 -4.61 21.96 2.81
N PHE A 586 -4.14 22.48 1.68
CA PHE A 586 -3.83 21.72 0.47
C PHE A 586 -2.34 21.30 0.46
N ASP A 587 -1.97 20.39 1.36
CA ASP A 587 -0.61 19.88 1.53
C ASP A 587 -0.24 18.73 0.57
N GLY A 588 0.98 18.21 0.70
CA GLY A 588 1.47 17.04 -0.03
C GLY A 588 0.63 15.77 0.10
N SER A 589 -0.10 15.62 1.19
CA SER A 589 -0.99 14.48 1.49
C SER A 589 -2.47 14.78 1.23
N TYR A 590 -2.79 15.89 0.56
CA TYR A 590 -4.17 16.34 0.40
C TYR A 590 -5.05 15.27 -0.26
N ASP A 591 -4.55 14.64 -1.32
CA ASP A 591 -5.31 13.62 -2.05
C ASP A 591 -5.66 12.41 -1.18
N LEU A 592 -4.78 11.99 -0.27
CA LEU A 592 -5.01 10.89 0.67
C LEU A 592 -5.98 11.24 1.79
N SER A 593 -6.16 12.53 2.07
CA SER A 593 -6.88 13.02 3.26
C SER A 593 -8.12 13.85 2.94
N ARG A 594 -8.36 14.20 1.68
CA ARG A 594 -9.48 15.06 1.23
C ARG A 594 -10.85 14.47 1.56
N VAL A 595 -10.96 13.15 1.60
CA VAL A 595 -12.15 12.40 1.97
C VAL A 595 -11.77 11.09 2.66
N VAL A 596 -12.47 10.74 3.74
CA VAL A 596 -12.28 9.48 4.48
C VAL A 596 -13.63 8.87 4.82
N ALA A 597 -13.71 7.54 4.78
CA ALA A 597 -14.85 6.78 5.25
C ALA A 597 -14.63 6.35 6.70
N THR A 598 -15.68 6.45 7.52
CA THR A 598 -15.72 5.90 8.88
C THR A 598 -16.83 4.87 8.96
N PHE A 599 -16.52 3.68 9.46
CA PHE A 599 -17.46 2.59 9.65
C PHE A 599 -17.78 2.45 11.14
N ASP A 600 -19.04 2.63 11.51
CA ASP A 600 -19.51 2.38 12.87
C ASP A 600 -20.75 1.46 12.86
N THR A 601 -21.22 1.06 14.04
CA THR A 601 -22.40 0.18 14.20
C THR A 601 -23.70 0.75 13.62
N SER A 602 -23.72 2.03 13.28
CA SER A 602 -24.85 2.78 12.72
C SER A 602 -24.73 2.97 11.20
N GLY A 603 -23.64 2.49 10.59
CA GLY A 603 -23.42 2.50 9.13
C GLY A 603 -22.12 3.19 8.72
N THR A 604 -22.04 3.51 7.43
CA THR A 604 -20.89 4.17 6.80
C THR A 604 -21.13 5.68 6.72
N ILE A 605 -20.21 6.49 7.26
CA ILE A 605 -20.24 7.95 7.17
C ILE A 605 -18.99 8.44 6.46
N ILE A 606 -19.16 9.33 5.48
CA ILE A 606 -18.05 9.98 4.78
C ILE A 606 -17.74 11.30 5.48
N ARG A 607 -16.45 11.66 5.58
CA ARG A 607 -16.01 12.96 6.10
C ARG A 607 -14.98 13.57 5.18
N THR A 608 -15.10 14.86 4.90
CA THR A 608 -14.07 15.60 4.16
C THR A 608 -12.96 16.10 5.10
N LYS A 609 -11.78 16.40 4.56
CA LYS A 609 -10.61 16.85 5.35
C LYS A 609 -10.96 17.96 6.34
N ASP A 610 -11.73 18.95 5.89
CA ASP A 610 -12.16 20.07 6.72
C ASP A 610 -12.95 19.64 7.95
N GLN A 611 -13.82 18.63 7.84
CA GLN A 611 -14.56 18.10 9.00
C GLN A 611 -13.72 17.26 9.94
N VAL A 612 -12.63 16.67 9.44
CA VAL A 612 -11.72 15.85 10.24
C VAL A 612 -10.74 16.74 11.02
N ILE A 613 -10.16 17.75 10.38
CA ILE A 613 -9.06 18.52 10.97
C ILE A 613 -9.48 19.89 11.52
N LEU A 614 -10.61 20.46 11.08
CA LEU A 614 -11.10 21.77 11.54
C LEU A 614 -12.25 21.61 12.53
N ILE A 615 -12.07 20.77 13.54
CA ILE A 615 -13.05 20.59 14.62
C ILE A 615 -13.06 21.76 15.63
N ASP A 616 -11.97 22.54 15.67
CA ASP A 616 -11.79 23.69 16.57
C ASP A 616 -11.65 25.00 15.77
N SER A 617 -12.59 25.92 16.00
CA SER A 617 -12.63 27.26 15.41
C SER A 617 -11.96 28.34 16.27
N SER A 618 -11.22 27.95 17.31
CA SER A 618 -10.56 28.87 18.23
C SER A 618 -9.58 29.79 17.49
N ASN A 619 -9.65 31.07 17.85
CA ASN A 619 -8.71 32.07 17.37
C ASN A 619 -7.38 31.88 18.08
N THR A 620 -6.28 31.84 17.32
CA THR A 620 -4.95 31.69 17.90
C THR A 620 -3.96 32.66 17.27
N ALA A 621 -2.97 33.10 18.02
CA ALA A 621 -1.88 33.92 17.50
C ALA A 621 -0.55 33.52 18.13
N GLY A 622 0.53 33.60 17.37
CA GLY A 622 1.79 33.07 17.85
C GLY A 622 2.94 33.07 16.87
N MET A 623 4.06 32.50 17.31
CA MET A 623 5.29 32.43 16.54
C MET A 623 5.44 31.04 15.93
N TYR A 624 5.94 30.97 14.71
CA TYR A 624 6.36 29.75 14.05
C TYR A 624 7.79 29.91 13.54
N GLY A 625 8.61 28.90 13.71
CA GLY A 625 9.94 28.83 13.13
C GLY A 625 10.18 27.46 12.51
N SER A 626 10.94 27.43 11.41
CA SER A 626 11.40 26.17 10.81
C SER A 626 12.86 26.28 10.39
N ALA A 627 13.55 25.14 10.38
CA ALA A 627 14.89 25.00 9.86
C ALA A 627 14.98 23.68 9.09
N SER A 628 15.54 23.72 7.88
CA SER A 628 15.86 22.54 7.09
C SER A 628 17.30 22.61 6.60
N ALA A 629 18.02 21.50 6.62
CA ALA A 629 19.38 21.41 6.16
C ALA A 629 19.61 20.17 5.30
N ASN A 630 20.30 20.30 4.16
CA ASN A 630 20.86 19.19 3.39
C ASN A 630 22.39 19.26 3.44
N LEU A 631 22.98 18.52 4.36
CA LEU A 631 24.42 18.50 4.61
C LEU A 631 25.09 17.48 3.68
N PHE A 632 25.76 18.00 2.65
CA PHE A 632 26.59 17.22 1.72
C PHE A 632 25.86 16.06 1.01
N ASN A 633 24.55 16.17 0.78
CA ASN A 633 23.70 15.07 0.31
C ASN A 633 23.79 13.80 1.17
N LEU A 634 24.27 13.92 2.41
CA LEU A 634 24.46 12.83 3.36
C LEU A 634 23.41 12.86 4.45
N VAL A 635 23.10 14.04 5.00
CA VAL A 635 22.13 14.18 6.08
C VAL A 635 21.14 15.28 5.74
N ASN A 636 19.87 14.91 5.69
CA ASN A 636 18.74 15.82 5.61
C ASN A 636 18.15 15.98 7.00
N PHE A 637 18.02 17.21 7.47
CA PHE A 637 17.42 17.55 8.74
C PHE A 637 16.28 18.54 8.51
N ASN A 638 15.18 18.37 9.22
CA ASN A 638 14.05 19.28 9.24
C ASN A 638 13.56 19.41 10.68
N ALA A 639 13.34 20.64 11.14
CA ALA A 639 12.67 20.89 12.40
C ALA A 639 11.77 22.11 12.31
N SER A 640 10.68 22.10 13.06
CA SER A 640 9.80 23.25 13.20
C SER A 640 9.21 23.34 14.60
N TYR A 641 8.94 24.57 15.03
CA TYR A 641 8.32 24.88 16.30
C TYR A 641 7.24 25.95 16.08
N ALA A 642 6.05 25.70 16.60
CA ALA A 642 4.97 26.67 16.70
C ALA A 642 4.70 26.95 18.18
N SER A 643 4.58 28.21 18.55
CA SER A 643 4.04 28.63 19.83
C SER A 643 2.82 29.50 19.62
N MET A 644 1.64 28.91 19.79
CA MET A 644 0.35 29.54 19.48
C MET A 644 -0.48 29.68 20.76
N LYS A 645 -1.03 30.87 20.99
CA LYS A 645 -1.92 31.15 22.13
C LYS A 645 -3.35 31.30 21.65
N GLY A 646 -4.27 30.61 22.32
CA GLY A 646 -5.72 30.75 22.13
C GLY A 646 -6.34 31.77 23.09
N GLU A 647 -7.65 31.66 23.30
CA GLU A 647 -8.37 32.46 24.30
C GLU A 647 -8.01 32.01 25.73
N GLY A 648 -7.86 32.97 26.63
CA GLY A 648 -7.44 32.71 28.01
C GLY A 648 -5.99 32.23 28.13
N ASP A 649 -5.77 31.18 28.92
CA ASP A 649 -4.45 30.59 29.18
C ASP A 649 -4.16 29.34 28.31
N VAL A 650 -4.92 29.14 27.23
CA VAL A 650 -4.77 27.98 26.34
C VAL A 650 -3.58 28.20 25.40
N GLU A 651 -2.66 27.24 25.36
CA GLU A 651 -1.49 27.24 24.49
C GLU A 651 -1.45 25.97 23.63
N TYR A 652 -1.32 26.16 22.31
CA TYR A 652 -1.25 25.11 21.29
C TYR A 652 0.17 25.10 20.69
N ASN A 653 1.17 24.74 21.50
CA ASN A 653 2.55 24.71 21.01
C ASN A 653 2.82 23.36 20.31
N SER A 654 3.61 23.37 19.24
CA SER A 654 3.89 22.19 18.41
C SER A 654 5.38 22.11 18.08
N PHE A 655 5.99 20.93 18.19
CA PHE A 655 7.36 20.68 17.79
C PHE A 655 7.44 19.44 16.90
N ASN A 656 8.08 19.60 15.74
CA ASN A 656 8.30 18.52 14.79
C ASN A 656 9.78 18.50 14.41
N ALA A 657 10.38 17.31 14.35
CA ALA A 657 11.76 17.10 13.93
C ALA A 657 11.88 15.80 13.15
N LEU A 658 12.66 15.83 12.07
CA LEU A 658 12.96 14.71 11.20
C LEU A 658 14.43 14.79 10.81
N ILE A 659 15.15 13.70 10.98
CA ILE A 659 16.48 13.49 10.43
C ILE A 659 16.45 12.28 9.52
N ASN A 660 17.07 12.40 8.35
CA ASN A 660 17.19 11.34 7.37
C ASN A 660 18.62 11.31 6.84
N VAL A 661 19.25 10.15 6.86
CA VAL A 661 20.58 9.94 6.30
C VAL A 661 20.42 9.33 4.91
N ASN A 662 21.11 9.90 3.92
CA ASN A 662 21.24 9.30 2.61
C ASN A 662 22.16 8.08 2.71
N ALA A 663 21.55 6.92 2.57
CA ALA A 663 22.18 5.61 2.66
C ALA A 663 23.06 5.26 1.44
N GLU A 664 22.90 5.94 0.30
CA GLU A 664 23.55 5.58 -0.99
C GLU A 664 25.07 5.39 -0.90
N ASN A 665 25.75 6.16 -0.04
CA ASN A 665 27.20 6.12 0.11
C ASN A 665 27.69 5.51 1.44
N ILE A 666 26.79 4.92 2.24
CA ILE A 666 27.14 4.32 3.54
C ILE A 666 27.06 2.80 3.41
N PRO A 667 28.21 2.08 3.48
CA PRO A 667 28.22 0.63 3.30
C PRO A 667 27.24 -0.09 4.22
N LYS A 668 26.41 -0.93 3.61
CA LYS A 668 25.40 -1.77 4.25
C LYS A 668 24.27 -1.03 4.97
N LEU A 669 24.18 0.28 4.85
CA LEU A 669 23.03 1.03 5.35
C LEU A 669 22.09 1.27 4.17
N SER A 670 20.83 0.88 4.29
CA SER A 670 19.84 1.10 3.23
C SER A 670 18.82 2.18 3.59
N VAL A 671 18.51 2.34 4.88
CA VAL A 671 17.66 3.42 5.39
C VAL A 671 18.18 3.85 6.76
N ALA A 672 18.16 5.15 7.06
CA ALA A 672 18.33 5.64 8.42
C ALA A 672 17.56 6.94 8.60
N GLN A 673 16.49 6.87 9.39
CA GLN A 673 15.58 7.97 9.65
C GLN A 673 15.20 7.98 11.13
N ALA A 674 15.01 9.15 11.70
CA ALA A 674 14.38 9.31 13.00
C ALA A 674 13.50 10.55 13.01
N TYR A 675 12.37 10.49 13.72
CA TYR A 675 11.41 11.58 13.79
C TYR A 675 10.81 11.71 15.19
N TYR A 676 10.42 12.94 15.50
CA TYR A 676 9.67 13.31 16.69
C TYR A 676 8.62 14.34 16.30
N GLN A 677 7.40 14.15 16.79
CA GLN A 677 6.29 15.03 16.59
C GLN A 677 5.52 15.13 17.90
N ARG A 678 5.23 16.36 18.31
CA ARG A 678 4.32 16.64 19.42
C ARG A 678 3.59 17.95 19.14
N ASN A 679 2.32 17.84 18.79
CA ASN A 679 1.51 18.98 18.34
C ASN A 679 0.49 19.42 19.39
N ASN A 680 0.07 20.68 19.34
CA ASN A 680 -1.04 21.24 20.11
C ASN A 680 -0.96 21.02 21.64
N ASP A 681 0.24 21.02 22.20
CA ASP A 681 0.50 20.84 23.62
C ASP A 681 1.09 22.09 24.26
N LYS A 682 0.81 22.30 25.55
CA LYS A 682 1.41 23.43 26.30
C LYS A 682 2.94 23.35 26.34
N ASN A 683 3.52 22.17 26.52
CA ASN A 683 4.97 21.98 26.50
C ASN A 683 5.37 20.78 25.64
N PRO A 684 5.68 20.97 24.35
CA PRO A 684 6.07 19.89 23.47
C PRO A 684 7.48 19.33 23.79
N PHE A 685 8.22 19.95 24.71
CA PHE A 685 9.54 19.48 25.18
C PHE A 685 9.48 18.72 26.51
N ASP A 686 8.28 18.45 27.05
CA ASP A 686 8.15 17.60 28.23
C ASP A 686 8.28 16.11 27.86
N PHE A 687 9.50 15.67 27.53
CA PHE A 687 9.77 14.29 27.15
C PHE A 687 9.51 13.28 28.26
N LYS A 688 9.42 13.73 29.53
CA LYS A 688 9.11 12.88 30.67
C LYS A 688 7.61 12.59 30.79
N ASN A 689 6.78 13.55 30.42
CA ASN A 689 5.32 13.44 30.44
C ASN A 689 4.74 13.61 29.01
N PRO A 690 4.73 12.54 28.21
CA PRO A 690 4.16 12.55 26.86
C PRO A 690 2.63 12.73 26.91
N SER A 691 2.03 13.17 25.80
CA SER A 691 0.57 13.26 25.61
C SER A 691 0.11 12.37 24.46
N MET A 692 -1.20 12.32 24.20
CA MET A 692 -1.77 11.68 23.00
C MET A 692 -1.22 12.26 21.69
N ASN A 693 -0.71 13.49 21.71
CA ASN A 693 -0.17 14.16 20.53
C ASN A 693 1.31 13.82 20.27
N THR A 694 1.96 13.04 21.15
CA THR A 694 3.37 12.63 21.01
C THR A 694 3.48 11.41 20.10
N ILE A 695 4.27 11.53 19.04
CA ILE A 695 4.69 10.45 18.16
C ILE A 695 6.20 10.54 17.99
N PHE A 696 6.91 9.44 18.13
CA PHE A 696 8.32 9.37 17.74
C PHE A 696 8.66 8.00 17.21
N GLY A 697 9.73 7.94 16.43
CA GLY A 697 10.16 6.69 15.83
C GLY A 697 11.49 6.80 15.12
N TYR A 698 12.00 5.65 14.71
CA TYR A 698 13.17 5.54 13.86
C TYR A 698 13.00 4.37 12.90
N LYS A 699 13.60 4.49 11.73
CA LYS A 699 13.67 3.45 10.71
C LYS A 699 15.12 3.23 10.34
N VAL A 700 15.64 2.01 10.53
CA VAL A 700 17.02 1.64 10.22
C VAL A 700 17.02 0.39 9.35
N GLY A 701 17.57 0.51 8.15
CA GLY A 701 17.73 -0.56 7.18
C GLY A 701 19.18 -1.01 7.09
N TYR A 702 19.42 -2.30 7.25
CA TYR A 702 20.72 -2.93 7.02
C TYR A 702 20.66 -3.79 5.77
N GLU A 703 21.52 -3.52 4.81
CA GLU A 703 21.65 -4.32 3.60
C GLU A 703 22.37 -5.63 3.93
N VAL A 704 21.61 -6.73 3.91
CA VAL A 704 22.12 -8.08 4.19
C VAL A 704 22.82 -8.68 2.97
N SER A 705 22.37 -8.30 1.76
CA SER A 705 22.99 -8.59 0.48
C SER A 705 22.59 -7.52 -0.54
N ALA A 706 23.28 -7.44 -1.67
CA ALA A 706 22.95 -6.50 -2.75
C ALA A 706 21.44 -6.55 -3.08
N GLY A 707 20.77 -5.43 -2.87
CA GLY A 707 19.34 -5.26 -3.08
C GLY A 707 18.40 -5.99 -2.12
N VAL A 708 18.89 -6.48 -0.98
CA VAL A 708 18.07 -7.04 0.10
C VAL A 708 18.44 -6.34 1.40
N SER A 709 17.45 -5.73 2.02
CA SER A 709 17.58 -4.96 3.25
C SER A 709 16.67 -5.50 4.33
N LEU A 710 17.21 -5.72 5.52
CA LEU A 710 16.40 -5.90 6.72
C LEU A 710 16.14 -4.51 7.31
N ILE A 711 14.89 -4.08 7.31
CA ILE A 711 14.49 -2.79 7.85
C ILE A 711 13.76 -2.96 9.17
N TRP A 712 14.28 -2.30 10.20
CA TRP A 712 13.65 -2.12 11.48
C TRP A 712 12.96 -0.76 11.51
N ASP A 713 11.63 -0.74 11.53
CA ASP A 713 10.81 0.45 11.75
C ASP A 713 10.19 0.39 13.15
N PHE A 714 10.57 1.33 14.00
CA PHE A 714 10.02 1.50 15.33
C PHE A 714 9.22 2.80 15.40
N ARG A 715 8.00 2.72 15.94
CA ARG A 715 7.13 3.86 16.21
C ARG A 715 6.52 3.72 17.60
N GLN A 716 6.39 4.83 18.30
CA GLN A 716 5.65 4.90 19.56
C GLN A 716 4.75 6.14 19.57
N PHE A 717 3.51 5.93 20.00
CA PHE A 717 2.52 6.97 20.28
C PHE A 717 1.77 6.64 21.57
N TYR A 718 0.85 7.50 21.99
CA TYR A 718 0.14 7.34 23.26
C TYR A 718 -1.36 7.39 23.06
N ARG A 719 -2.08 6.49 23.73
CA ARG A 719 -3.54 6.41 23.70
C ARG A 719 -4.09 6.66 25.10
N ASP A 720 -5.13 7.46 25.21
CA ASP A 720 -5.88 7.62 26.45
C ASP A 720 -6.88 6.46 26.62
N THR A 721 -6.79 5.77 27.75
CA THR A 721 -7.69 4.66 28.12
C THR A 721 -8.78 5.07 29.11
N GLY A 722 -8.88 6.37 29.42
CA GLY A 722 -9.77 6.92 30.45
C GLY A 722 -9.24 6.75 31.88
N SER A 723 -8.25 5.88 32.10
CA SER A 723 -7.54 5.71 33.39
C SER A 723 -6.10 6.25 33.37
N GLY A 724 -5.59 6.59 32.19
CA GLY A 724 -4.27 7.16 31.98
C GLY A 724 -3.83 7.07 30.52
N LEU A 725 -2.64 7.58 30.24
CA LEU A 725 -2.00 7.45 28.94
C LEU A 725 -1.19 6.15 28.88
N GLU A 726 -1.48 5.32 27.90
CA GLU A 726 -0.73 4.10 27.62
C GLU A 726 0.14 4.27 26.37
N PRO A 727 1.43 3.91 26.43
CA PRO A 727 2.28 3.90 25.24
C PRO A 727 1.89 2.72 24.34
N VAL A 728 1.57 3.03 23.09
CA VAL A 728 1.41 2.05 22.02
C VAL A 728 2.72 2.02 21.24
N LYS A 729 3.42 0.89 21.31
CA LYS A 729 4.67 0.65 20.58
C LYS A 729 4.37 -0.25 19.39
N GLN A 730 4.82 0.18 18.23
CA GLN A 730 4.77 -0.57 17.00
C GLN A 730 6.21 -0.81 16.55
N THR A 731 6.52 -2.05 16.24
CA THR A 731 7.82 -2.43 15.67
C THR A 731 7.56 -3.36 14.52
N THR A 732 7.98 -2.94 13.34
CA THR A 732 7.93 -3.75 12.13
C THR A 732 9.37 -4.07 11.75
N ILE A 733 9.64 -5.35 11.55
CA ILE A 733 10.88 -5.79 10.91
C ILE A 733 10.46 -6.33 9.56
N GLU A 734 10.82 -5.62 8.49
CA GLU A 734 10.46 -5.97 7.12
C GLU A 734 11.72 -6.28 6.33
N THR A 735 11.67 -7.30 5.47
CA THR A 735 12.70 -7.49 4.45
C THR A 735 12.28 -6.72 3.22
N ALA A 736 12.99 -5.65 2.91
CA ALA A 736 12.78 -4.84 1.72
C ALA A 736 13.75 -5.27 0.63
N PHE A 737 13.22 -5.55 -0.55
CA PHE A 737 14.00 -5.85 -1.74
C PHE A 737 14.08 -4.59 -2.60
N ASN A 738 15.29 -4.16 -2.93
CA ASN A 738 15.58 -2.91 -3.63
C ASN A 738 16.53 -3.25 -4.77
N PHE A 739 16.01 -3.52 -5.96
CA PHE A 739 16.81 -4.01 -7.10
C PHE A 739 17.24 -2.89 -8.04
#